data_AF-A0A1I8H158-F1
#
_entry.id   AF-A0A1I8H158-F1
#
_cell.length_a   1.000
_cell.length_b   1.000
_cell.length_c   1.000
_cell.angle_alpha   90.00
_cell.angle_beta   90.00
_cell.angle_gamma   90.00
#
_symmetry.space_group_name_H-M   'P 1'
#
loop_
_entity.id
_entity.type
_entity.pdbx_description
1 polymer ?
#
loop_
_entity_poly.entity_id
_entity_poly.type
_entity_poly.pdbx_seq_one_letter_code
_entity_poly.pdbx_strand_id
1 'polypeptide(L)'
;MPQISDPDLKERCCKTSVEPSIRKGHFAVAEFLIGSISDEATKHQYCRTYVDCAVNEGFDQVQVKNSLFTIFSLDKTAADFHEKCAEITSLVQGAAYQNLDSDEDLKAAAELAAKRENFCNAISKINKITKPVTRDQCCSRVIDLAAKFYQWETVKSLVKAMQNEFLRSQCSMKAVESASQSGNIDTVRFLLQHVATEDLTPECLKKSIQTAAIHGHYEVVEFLVGKITCQELKDESCRNAAMHAAAWNRLALFDFLVKQISSEVLKNECCFDAAMEAEAMEAESRSRIYLEAEILCLRAVTDGIRRDEYCAKRYETADEMKLNDAVRFVELIEDKDKRDQLSIKLANTAIYRGKWKVATKLLQVASEPYKIIICRRIAESAVNEGSQIFSIAEKIPDAWLRDQFWMTAAQASTAKPEMLRHILKTIQSNSSRAEPNGSDGAEAAGIPPHWLAENSPLLGMLSNEAISGDNSWLSRTLAGMQATQIIQLLFLALTYDYVALARAVINSEYFSSELVNQQDASKATALMLASENGHHELIQLLLNARASVHLRDRQGRTALSRACEEGHVRAVKALISWGADINHCDGRGRTCKQLADQNPQLIIFLGKNKESAKIPNAERDRQLSESLHQLLRLAGFTRERAVLQQCLAELLDGVARGLSVNGCNITGSFAEGWANSLAQVNGKTAADSDIDWTFLVEEPVFHLEGGCKCNRSRMDSRPLNVVQGHALVDSGAGCQPAVSAPASGARPAQDACHAVQCCSVYFEERIRVLLPAPNQLLPNVHLVRATRPNEFNELRVSFSFHEKQIMRNLNTVQGQLFVIIKFIFKRYLPHTLATPGLKTYHAKTLLFFMLEKHGMHNASKWE
;
A
#
# COMPACT_ATOMS: atom_id res chain seq x y z
N MET A 1 -49.75 7.01 -39.35
CA MET A 1 -50.81 7.71 -40.12
C MET A 1 -52.22 7.30 -39.69
N PRO A 2 -52.66 6.02 -39.75
CA PRO A 2 -54.05 5.67 -39.37
C PRO A 2 -54.37 5.88 -37.87
N GLN A 3 -53.35 5.96 -37.01
CA GLN A 3 -53.49 6.33 -35.59
C GLN A 3 -53.40 7.84 -35.30
N ILE A 4 -53.18 8.67 -36.33
CA ILE A 4 -53.17 10.13 -36.16
C ILE A 4 -54.62 10.60 -36.29
N SER A 5 -55.18 11.16 -35.24
CA SER A 5 -56.55 11.71 -35.24
C SER A 5 -56.60 13.19 -35.61
N ASP A 6 -55.47 13.88 -35.57
CA ASP A 6 -55.33 15.31 -35.88
C ASP A 6 -55.16 15.53 -37.41
N PRO A 7 -56.10 16.23 -38.07
CA PRO A 7 -56.06 16.50 -39.52
C PRO A 7 -54.91 17.44 -39.94
N ASP A 8 -54.52 18.43 -39.12
CA ASP A 8 -53.44 19.37 -39.46
C ASP A 8 -52.08 18.66 -39.44
N LEU A 9 -51.91 17.74 -38.50
CA LEU A 9 -50.73 16.87 -38.40
C LEU A 9 -50.63 15.92 -39.59
N LYS A 10 -51.76 15.38 -40.09
CA LYS A 10 -51.78 14.57 -41.31
C LYS A 10 -51.38 15.39 -42.54
N GLU A 11 -51.92 16.61 -42.68
CA GLU A 11 -51.61 17.48 -43.81
C GLU A 11 -50.13 17.89 -43.80
N ARG A 12 -49.58 18.22 -42.63
CA ARG A 12 -48.16 18.57 -42.46
C ARG A 12 -47.23 17.39 -42.76
N CYS A 13 -47.61 16.17 -42.41
CA CYS A 13 -46.92 14.95 -42.82
C CYS A 13 -46.98 14.74 -44.34
N CYS A 14 -48.12 15.00 -44.99
CA CYS A 14 -48.24 14.91 -46.45
C CYS A 14 -47.33 15.94 -47.14
N LYS A 15 -47.36 17.20 -46.69
CA LYS A 15 -46.52 18.29 -47.22
C LYS A 15 -45.03 17.99 -47.19
N THR A 16 -44.57 17.31 -46.14
CA THR A 16 -43.15 17.02 -45.92
C THR A 16 -42.70 15.69 -46.50
N SER A 17 -43.61 14.77 -46.81
CA SER A 17 -43.27 13.37 -47.14
C SER A 17 -43.73 12.90 -48.51
N VAL A 18 -44.71 13.55 -49.15
CA VAL A 18 -45.22 13.15 -50.47
C VAL A 18 -44.13 13.31 -51.54
N GLU A 19 -43.57 14.50 -51.69
CA GLU A 19 -42.54 14.78 -52.71
C GLU A 19 -41.27 13.92 -52.52
N PRO A 20 -40.71 13.76 -51.30
CA PRO A 20 -39.59 12.85 -51.08
C PRO A 20 -39.91 11.38 -51.35
N SER A 21 -41.14 10.93 -51.10
CA SER A 21 -41.56 9.55 -51.38
C SER A 21 -41.62 9.29 -52.87
N ILE A 22 -42.11 10.26 -53.66
CA ILE A 22 -42.14 10.17 -55.12
C ILE A 22 -40.72 10.16 -55.68
N ARG A 23 -39.84 11.07 -55.24
CA ARG A 23 -38.43 11.12 -55.69
C ARG A 23 -37.66 9.82 -55.41
N LYS A 24 -38.08 9.02 -54.43
CA LYS A 24 -37.50 7.71 -54.10
C LYS A 24 -38.24 6.51 -54.73
N GLY A 25 -39.26 6.75 -55.56
CA GLY A 25 -40.05 5.69 -56.21
C GLY A 25 -41.00 4.93 -55.27
N HIS A 26 -41.26 5.44 -54.07
CA HIS A 26 -42.16 4.81 -53.09
C HIS A 26 -43.62 5.22 -53.33
N PHE A 27 -44.18 4.83 -54.48
CA PHE A 27 -45.51 5.28 -54.91
C PHE A 27 -46.62 4.89 -53.94
N ALA A 28 -46.61 3.68 -53.39
CA ALA A 28 -47.61 3.23 -52.41
C ALA A 28 -47.66 4.11 -51.15
N VAL A 29 -46.51 4.68 -50.73
CA VAL A 29 -46.45 5.59 -49.58
C VAL A 29 -47.08 6.93 -49.96
N ALA A 30 -46.72 7.48 -51.12
CA ALA A 30 -47.31 8.71 -51.61
C ALA A 30 -48.83 8.56 -51.86
N GLU A 31 -49.26 7.44 -52.43
CA GLU A 31 -50.67 7.09 -52.65
C GLU A 31 -51.45 7.06 -51.36
N PHE A 32 -50.91 6.40 -50.34
CA PHE A 32 -51.54 6.30 -49.03
C PHE A 32 -51.60 7.65 -48.31
N LEU A 33 -50.55 8.46 -48.40
CA LEU A 33 -50.49 9.80 -47.81
C LEU A 33 -51.54 10.72 -48.45
N ILE A 34 -51.55 10.81 -49.79
CA ILE A 34 -52.50 11.65 -50.52
C ILE A 34 -53.94 11.13 -50.35
N GLY A 35 -54.13 9.81 -50.39
CA GLY A 35 -55.43 9.17 -50.17
C GLY A 35 -56.03 9.39 -48.77
N SER A 36 -55.18 9.69 -47.78
CA SER A 36 -55.60 9.98 -46.40
C SER A 36 -56.06 11.43 -46.16
N ILE A 37 -55.93 12.30 -47.15
CA ILE A 37 -56.36 13.71 -47.08
C ILE A 37 -57.88 13.78 -47.25
N SER A 38 -58.56 14.43 -46.31
CA SER A 38 -60.02 14.54 -46.31
C SER A 38 -60.56 15.74 -47.11
N ASP A 39 -59.73 16.77 -47.33
CA ASP A 39 -60.08 17.93 -48.15
C ASP A 39 -59.76 17.69 -49.64
N GLU A 40 -60.78 17.73 -50.50
CA GLU A 40 -60.64 17.43 -51.93
C GLU A 40 -59.78 18.46 -52.69
N ALA A 41 -59.84 19.74 -52.33
CA ALA A 41 -59.02 20.77 -52.98
C ALA A 41 -57.52 20.57 -52.72
N THR A 42 -57.17 20.27 -51.47
CA THR A 42 -55.81 19.96 -51.04
C THR A 42 -55.35 18.62 -51.62
N LYS A 43 -56.22 17.60 -51.65
CA LYS A 43 -55.94 16.31 -52.29
C LYS A 43 -55.62 16.49 -53.78
N HIS A 44 -56.39 17.31 -54.49
CA HIS A 44 -56.15 17.63 -55.89
C HIS A 44 -54.82 18.38 -56.10
N GLN A 45 -54.48 19.35 -55.24
CA GLN A 45 -53.20 20.06 -55.25
C GLN A 45 -52.01 19.09 -55.12
N TYR A 46 -52.09 18.11 -54.21
CA TYR A 46 -51.03 17.11 -54.04
C TYR A 46 -51.02 16.07 -55.16
N CYS A 47 -52.14 15.75 -55.80
CA CYS A 47 -52.17 14.95 -57.03
C CYS A 47 -51.46 15.66 -58.20
N ARG A 48 -51.61 16.98 -58.35
CA ARG A 48 -50.83 17.75 -59.33
C ARG A 48 -49.35 17.75 -59.01
N THR A 49 -49.00 18.01 -57.75
CA THR A 49 -47.62 17.92 -57.27
C THR A 49 -47.04 16.52 -57.49
N TYR A 50 -47.85 15.48 -57.33
CA TYR A 50 -47.49 14.10 -57.60
C TYR A 50 -47.20 13.87 -59.08
N VAL A 51 -48.06 14.35 -59.99
CA VAL A 51 -47.85 14.26 -61.44
C VAL A 51 -46.63 15.06 -61.87
N ASP A 52 -46.52 16.32 -61.46
CA ASP A 52 -45.41 17.19 -61.82
C ASP A 52 -44.09 16.62 -61.30
N CYS A 53 -44.05 16.16 -60.05
CA CYS A 53 -42.87 15.50 -59.49
C CYS A 53 -42.59 14.17 -60.22
N ALA A 54 -43.60 13.35 -60.50
CA ALA A 54 -43.38 12.05 -61.13
C ALA A 54 -42.93 12.17 -62.59
N VAL A 55 -43.43 13.17 -63.32
CA VAL A 55 -43.01 13.49 -64.69
C VAL A 55 -41.63 14.13 -64.69
N ASN A 56 -41.34 15.04 -63.76
CA ASN A 56 -40.00 15.60 -63.60
C ASN A 56 -38.96 14.53 -63.23
N GLU A 57 -39.34 13.52 -62.45
CA GLU A 57 -38.49 12.36 -62.13
C GLU A 57 -38.54 11.26 -63.22
N GLY A 58 -39.41 11.41 -64.23
CA GLY A 58 -39.43 10.59 -65.45
C GLY A 58 -40.02 9.19 -65.28
N PHE A 59 -40.98 9.02 -64.36
CA PHE A 59 -41.67 7.74 -64.15
C PHE A 59 -42.69 7.42 -65.26
N ASP A 60 -43.00 6.13 -65.40
CA ASP A 60 -43.88 5.62 -66.46
C ASP A 60 -45.30 6.19 -66.34
N GLN A 61 -45.87 6.63 -67.47
CA GLN A 61 -47.21 7.24 -67.51
C GLN A 61 -48.30 6.25 -67.09
N VAL A 62 -48.12 4.95 -67.36
CA VAL A 62 -49.09 3.92 -66.93
C VAL A 62 -49.02 3.74 -65.42
N GLN A 63 -47.82 3.74 -64.84
CA GLN A 63 -47.63 3.67 -63.39
C GLN A 63 -48.22 4.89 -62.66
N VAL A 64 -47.92 6.10 -63.12
CA VAL A 64 -48.47 7.35 -62.55
C VAL A 64 -49.99 7.37 -62.65
N LYS A 65 -50.55 6.92 -63.78
CA LYS A 65 -52.00 6.81 -63.98
C LYS A 65 -52.65 5.80 -63.04
N ASN A 66 -52.03 4.63 -62.84
CA ASN A 66 -52.52 3.60 -61.92
C ASN A 66 -52.48 4.08 -60.46
N SER A 67 -51.41 4.76 -60.05
CA SER A 67 -51.29 5.32 -58.70
C SER A 67 -52.33 6.40 -58.40
N LEU A 68 -52.60 7.29 -59.36
CA LEU A 68 -53.68 8.29 -59.24
C LEU A 68 -55.05 7.59 -59.14
N PHE A 69 -55.27 6.54 -59.92
CA PHE A 69 -56.48 5.74 -59.84
C PHE A 69 -56.66 5.14 -58.43
N THR A 70 -55.59 4.61 -57.83
CA THR A 70 -55.60 4.08 -56.46
C THR A 70 -55.92 5.16 -55.42
N ILE A 71 -55.32 6.35 -55.53
CA ILE A 71 -55.57 7.49 -54.62
C ILE A 71 -57.05 7.88 -54.60
N PHE A 72 -57.70 7.92 -55.76
CA PHE A 72 -59.11 8.30 -55.89
C PHE A 72 -60.08 7.14 -55.60
N SER A 73 -59.64 5.88 -55.72
CA SER A 73 -60.44 4.70 -55.32
C SER A 73 -60.61 4.53 -53.79
N LEU A 74 -59.78 5.21 -53.00
CA LEU A 74 -59.84 5.19 -51.53
C LEU A 74 -60.94 6.11 -50.96
N ASP A 75 -61.58 6.96 -51.79
CA ASP A 75 -62.73 7.77 -51.40
C ASP A 75 -64.03 6.97 -51.50
N LYS A 76 -64.64 6.65 -50.36
CA LYS A 76 -65.90 5.87 -50.31
C LYS A 76 -67.15 6.66 -50.72
N THR A 77 -67.04 7.92 -51.14
CA THR A 77 -68.16 8.85 -51.33
C THR A 77 -68.37 9.36 -52.76
N ALA A 78 -67.53 9.03 -53.75
CA ALA A 78 -67.61 9.67 -55.05
C ALA A 78 -68.46 8.88 -56.08
N ALA A 79 -69.61 9.44 -56.44
CA ALA A 79 -70.46 8.97 -57.55
C ALA A 79 -69.96 9.40 -58.95
N ASP A 80 -68.87 10.18 -59.07
CA ASP A 80 -68.37 10.70 -60.36
C ASP A 80 -66.99 10.16 -60.74
N PHE A 81 -66.96 8.89 -61.10
CA PHE A 81 -65.76 8.18 -61.56
C PHE A 81 -65.31 8.59 -62.99
N HIS A 82 -66.24 9.07 -63.82
CA HIS A 82 -65.97 9.38 -65.23
C HIS A 82 -65.36 10.78 -65.46
N GLU A 83 -65.75 11.79 -64.67
CA GLU A 83 -65.25 13.16 -64.79
C GLU A 83 -63.81 13.29 -64.25
N LYS A 84 -63.51 12.60 -63.14
CA LYS A 84 -62.16 12.53 -62.56
C LYS A 84 -61.14 11.83 -63.48
N CYS A 85 -61.56 10.86 -64.30
CA CYS A 85 -60.68 10.21 -65.29
C CYS A 85 -60.25 11.14 -66.45
N ALA A 86 -61.12 12.07 -66.87
CA ALA A 86 -60.79 13.06 -67.90
C ALA A 86 -59.77 14.09 -67.38
N GLU A 87 -59.93 14.50 -66.12
CA GLU A 87 -59.03 15.44 -65.44
C GLU A 87 -57.63 14.83 -65.19
N ILE A 88 -57.56 13.56 -64.77
CA ILE A 88 -56.31 12.79 -64.64
C ILE A 88 -55.60 12.66 -65.99
N THR A 89 -56.34 12.43 -67.08
CA THR A 89 -55.76 12.30 -68.43
C THR A 89 -55.21 13.64 -68.95
N SER A 90 -55.89 14.75 -68.65
CA SER A 90 -55.43 16.11 -68.94
C SER A 90 -54.15 16.48 -68.16
N LEU A 91 -54.10 16.15 -66.86
CA LEU A 91 -52.93 16.40 -66.01
C LEU A 91 -51.68 15.65 -66.48
N VAL A 92 -51.83 14.39 -66.92
CA VAL A 92 -50.72 13.59 -67.47
C VAL A 92 -50.29 14.09 -68.86
N GLN A 93 -51.22 14.62 -69.66
CA GLN A 93 -50.92 15.19 -70.99
C GLN A 93 -50.26 16.59 -70.93
N GLY A 94 -50.61 17.41 -69.93
CA GLY A 94 -50.11 18.78 -69.78
C GLY A 94 -48.64 18.88 -69.33
N ALA A 95 -48.14 17.90 -68.57
CA ALA A 95 -46.76 17.87 -68.09
C ALA A 95 -45.75 17.31 -69.12
N ALA A 96 -46.22 16.77 -70.25
CA ALA A 96 -45.42 15.97 -71.18
C ALA A 96 -44.68 16.74 -72.29
N TYR A 97 -44.76 18.07 -72.37
CA TYR A 97 -44.16 18.84 -73.47
C TYR A 97 -43.14 19.90 -72.99
N GLN A 98 -41.91 19.46 -72.76
CA GLN A 98 -40.75 20.25 -73.17
C GLN A 98 -40.26 19.65 -74.49
N ASN A 99 -40.50 20.33 -75.60
CA ASN A 99 -39.94 19.97 -76.91
C ASN A 99 -38.40 20.09 -76.83
N LEU A 100 -37.73 18.97 -76.57
CA LEU A 100 -36.28 18.87 -76.63
C LEU A 100 -35.90 18.69 -78.11
N ASP A 101 -35.85 19.79 -78.86
CA ASP A 101 -35.65 19.76 -80.31
C ASP A 101 -34.17 19.74 -80.73
N SER A 102 -33.24 20.02 -79.80
CA SER A 102 -31.80 20.02 -80.09
C SER A 102 -31.07 18.80 -79.51
N ASP A 103 -30.06 18.30 -80.23
CA ASP A 103 -29.19 17.20 -79.78
C ASP A 103 -28.48 17.51 -78.44
N GLU A 104 -28.19 18.78 -78.12
CA GLU A 104 -27.58 19.17 -76.83
C GLU A 104 -28.60 19.15 -75.69
N ASP A 105 -29.86 19.53 -75.95
CA ASP A 105 -30.94 19.42 -74.95
C ASP A 105 -31.26 17.95 -74.65
N LEU A 106 -31.28 17.10 -75.68
CA LEU A 106 -31.41 15.65 -75.53
C LEU A 106 -30.26 15.03 -74.74
N LYS A 107 -29.02 15.47 -74.99
CA LYS A 107 -27.83 15.07 -74.23
C LYS A 107 -27.92 15.47 -72.76
N ALA A 108 -28.25 16.74 -72.47
CA ALA A 108 -28.43 17.22 -71.09
C ALA A 108 -29.55 16.45 -70.36
N ALA A 109 -30.67 16.20 -71.03
CA ALA A 109 -31.80 15.45 -70.48
C ALA A 109 -31.50 13.96 -70.27
N ALA A 110 -30.62 13.35 -71.08
CA ALA A 110 -30.16 11.98 -70.91
C ALA A 110 -29.17 11.87 -69.74
N GLU A 111 -28.20 12.80 -69.62
CA GLU A 111 -27.28 12.85 -68.48
C GLU A 111 -28.02 13.07 -67.15
N LEU A 112 -29.04 13.94 -67.14
CA LEU A 112 -29.88 14.16 -65.96
C LEU A 112 -30.68 12.91 -65.58
N ALA A 113 -31.24 12.20 -66.56
CA ALA A 113 -31.95 10.95 -66.31
C ALA A 113 -31.01 9.87 -65.73
N ALA A 114 -29.78 9.77 -66.24
CA ALA A 114 -28.78 8.85 -65.71
C ALA A 114 -28.32 9.22 -64.28
N LYS A 115 -28.18 10.53 -63.97
CA LYS A 115 -27.89 11.00 -62.60
C LYS A 115 -28.99 10.66 -61.59
N ARG A 116 -30.22 10.47 -62.07
CA ARG A 116 -31.40 10.04 -61.31
C ARG A 116 -31.65 8.53 -61.40
N GLU A 117 -30.66 7.76 -61.86
CA GLU A 117 -30.72 6.31 -61.97
C GLU A 117 -31.79 5.77 -62.94
N ASN A 118 -32.35 6.62 -63.82
CA ASN A 118 -33.35 6.25 -64.81
C ASN A 118 -32.71 5.96 -66.18
N PHE A 119 -32.03 4.82 -66.27
CA PHE A 119 -31.22 4.46 -67.42
C PHE A 119 -32.02 4.09 -68.67
N CYS A 120 -33.24 3.56 -68.53
CA CYS A 120 -34.14 3.30 -69.67
C CYS A 120 -34.52 4.60 -70.38
N ASN A 121 -34.83 5.65 -69.61
CA ASN A 121 -35.13 6.98 -70.15
C ASN A 121 -33.87 7.62 -70.76
N ALA A 122 -32.71 7.47 -70.10
CA ALA A 122 -31.44 7.94 -70.65
C ALA A 122 -31.13 7.30 -72.02
N ILE A 123 -31.29 5.97 -72.16
CA ILE A 123 -31.09 5.24 -73.42
C ILE A 123 -32.09 5.73 -74.49
N SER A 124 -33.36 5.88 -74.14
CA SER A 124 -34.41 6.37 -75.05
C SER A 124 -34.05 7.74 -75.64
N LYS A 125 -33.54 8.66 -74.81
CA LYS A 125 -33.08 9.99 -75.23
C LYS A 125 -31.79 9.92 -76.06
N ILE A 126 -30.82 9.09 -75.67
CA ILE A 126 -29.59 8.88 -76.45
C ILE A 126 -29.89 8.38 -77.85
N ASN A 127 -30.84 7.45 -78.01
CA ASN A 127 -31.24 6.91 -79.31
C ASN A 127 -31.89 7.95 -80.23
N LYS A 128 -32.38 9.08 -79.69
CA LYS A 128 -32.94 10.19 -80.45
C LYS A 128 -31.89 11.23 -80.90
N ILE A 129 -30.67 11.19 -80.36
CA ILE A 129 -29.59 12.10 -80.74
C ILE A 129 -29.08 11.70 -82.13
N THR A 130 -29.11 12.65 -83.07
CA THR A 130 -28.78 12.39 -84.47
C THR A 130 -27.30 12.57 -84.79
N LYS A 131 -26.61 13.52 -84.14
CA LYS A 131 -25.18 13.75 -84.33
C LYS A 131 -24.33 12.68 -83.64
N PRO A 132 -23.49 11.92 -84.36
CA PRO A 132 -22.71 10.82 -83.80
C PRO A 132 -21.70 11.27 -82.74
N VAL A 133 -21.08 12.44 -82.92
CA VAL A 133 -20.14 13.01 -81.92
C VAL A 133 -20.86 13.38 -80.63
N THR A 134 -22.00 14.06 -80.71
CA THR A 134 -22.81 14.44 -79.53
C THR A 134 -23.37 13.21 -78.82
N ARG A 135 -23.78 12.19 -79.59
CA ARG A 135 -24.26 10.92 -79.05
C ARG A 135 -23.17 10.17 -78.31
N ASP A 136 -21.98 10.02 -78.90
CA ASP A 136 -20.85 9.31 -78.27
C ASP A 136 -20.33 10.07 -77.04
N GLN A 137 -20.36 11.41 -77.02
CA GLN A 137 -20.10 12.22 -75.83
C GLN A 137 -21.14 11.97 -74.72
N CYS A 138 -22.43 11.91 -75.07
CA CYS A 138 -23.50 11.59 -74.13
C CYS A 138 -23.36 10.17 -73.56
N CYS A 139 -23.10 9.18 -74.44
CA CYS A 139 -22.80 7.80 -74.06
C CYS A 139 -21.65 7.75 -73.05
N SER A 140 -20.55 8.47 -73.31
CA SER A 140 -19.39 8.49 -72.40
C SER A 140 -19.76 8.89 -70.97
N ARG A 141 -20.63 9.89 -70.78
CA ARG A 141 -21.06 10.33 -69.44
C ARG A 141 -22.04 9.37 -68.80
N VAL A 142 -22.97 8.82 -69.59
CA VAL A 142 -23.99 7.88 -69.09
C VAL A 142 -23.39 6.52 -68.75
N ILE A 143 -22.38 6.05 -69.49
CA ILE A 143 -21.63 4.82 -69.20
C ILE A 143 -20.95 4.91 -67.83
N ASP A 144 -20.30 6.04 -67.53
CA ASP A 144 -19.64 6.28 -66.24
C ASP A 144 -20.62 6.22 -65.06
N LEU A 145 -21.78 6.88 -65.19
CA LEU A 145 -22.85 6.82 -64.20
C LEU A 145 -23.45 5.41 -64.09
N ALA A 146 -23.72 4.74 -65.21
CA ALA A 146 -24.28 3.39 -65.23
C ALA A 146 -23.35 2.37 -64.55
N ALA A 147 -22.04 2.50 -64.76
CA ALA A 147 -21.02 1.69 -64.08
C ALA A 147 -21.04 1.90 -62.56
N LYS A 148 -21.22 3.16 -62.12
CA LYS A 148 -21.34 3.51 -60.69
C LYS A 148 -22.61 2.97 -60.04
N PHE A 149 -23.73 2.93 -60.77
CA PHE A 149 -25.05 2.51 -60.29
C PHE A 149 -25.43 1.06 -60.67
N TYR A 150 -24.44 0.18 -60.83
CA TYR A 150 -24.63 -1.27 -60.99
C TYR A 150 -25.40 -1.70 -62.27
N GLN A 151 -25.47 -0.86 -63.30
CA GLN A 151 -26.27 -1.13 -64.51
C GLN A 151 -25.44 -1.79 -65.62
N TRP A 152 -25.10 -3.06 -65.41
CA TRP A 152 -24.31 -3.87 -66.34
C TRP A 152 -24.84 -3.86 -67.78
N GLU A 153 -26.13 -4.10 -67.99
CA GLU A 153 -26.69 -4.19 -69.35
C GLU A 153 -26.69 -2.83 -70.08
N THR A 154 -26.86 -1.73 -69.34
CA THR A 154 -26.74 -0.38 -69.90
C THR A 154 -25.29 -0.09 -70.32
N VAL A 155 -24.31 -0.39 -69.46
CA VAL A 155 -22.89 -0.22 -69.78
C VAL A 155 -22.52 -1.03 -71.02
N LYS A 156 -22.88 -2.31 -71.04
CA LYS A 156 -22.60 -3.22 -72.15
C LYS A 156 -23.22 -2.75 -73.47
N SER A 157 -24.47 -2.30 -73.43
CA SER A 157 -25.19 -1.83 -74.62
C SER A 157 -24.60 -0.55 -75.18
N LEU A 158 -24.33 0.45 -74.32
CA LEU A 158 -23.83 1.75 -74.76
C LEU A 158 -22.38 1.69 -75.27
N VAL A 159 -21.49 0.94 -74.60
CA VAL A 159 -20.09 0.77 -75.05
C VAL A 159 -20.03 0.14 -76.44
N LYS A 160 -20.85 -0.89 -76.69
CA LYS A 160 -20.95 -1.53 -78.02
C LYS A 160 -21.54 -0.61 -79.10
N ALA A 161 -22.41 0.31 -78.70
CA ALA A 161 -23.09 1.21 -79.62
C ALA A 161 -22.20 2.39 -80.06
N MET A 162 -21.16 2.76 -79.30
CA MET A 162 -20.27 3.89 -79.65
C MET A 162 -19.54 3.66 -80.96
N GLN A 163 -19.37 4.70 -81.78
CA GLN A 163 -18.68 4.60 -83.07
C GLN A 163 -17.23 5.09 -82.98
N ASN A 164 -16.98 6.13 -82.19
CA ASN A 164 -15.65 6.71 -81.99
C ASN A 164 -14.80 5.85 -81.05
N GLU A 165 -13.76 5.21 -81.59
CA GLU A 165 -12.88 4.31 -80.84
C GLU A 165 -12.07 5.01 -79.75
N PHE A 166 -11.59 6.21 -80.01
CA PHE A 166 -10.84 7.02 -79.04
C PHE A 166 -11.71 7.40 -77.83
N LEU A 167 -12.92 7.91 -78.07
CA LEU A 167 -13.88 8.22 -77.01
C LEU A 167 -14.34 6.96 -76.26
N ARG A 168 -14.49 5.83 -76.96
CA ARG A 168 -14.85 4.54 -76.36
C ARG A 168 -13.77 4.09 -75.38
N SER A 169 -12.50 4.13 -75.80
CA SER A 169 -11.37 3.77 -74.93
C SER A 169 -11.28 4.69 -73.71
N GLN A 170 -11.36 6.02 -73.91
CA GLN A 170 -11.30 7.00 -72.82
C GLN A 170 -12.47 6.88 -71.84
N CYS A 171 -13.68 6.62 -72.31
CA CYS A 171 -14.85 6.47 -71.45
C CYS A 171 -14.83 5.12 -70.72
N SER A 172 -14.41 4.04 -71.39
CA SER A 172 -14.23 2.74 -70.76
C SER A 172 -13.20 2.82 -69.64
N MET A 173 -12.10 3.54 -69.84
CA MET A 173 -11.11 3.80 -68.79
C MET A 173 -11.69 4.48 -67.55
N LYS A 174 -12.39 5.59 -67.72
CA LYS A 174 -13.04 6.29 -66.58
C LYS A 174 -14.08 5.41 -65.89
N ALA A 175 -14.87 4.68 -66.66
CA ALA A 175 -15.90 3.81 -66.14
C ALA A 175 -15.35 2.60 -65.37
N VAL A 176 -14.09 2.19 -65.57
CA VAL A 176 -13.45 1.13 -64.76
C VAL A 176 -13.32 1.58 -63.30
N GLU A 177 -12.96 2.84 -63.02
CA GLU A 177 -12.96 3.39 -61.66
C GLU A 177 -14.36 3.33 -61.03
N SER A 178 -15.37 3.81 -61.76
CA SER A 178 -16.77 3.78 -61.32
C SER A 178 -17.32 2.36 -61.12
N ALA A 179 -16.96 1.41 -61.98
CA ALA A 179 -17.31 0.00 -61.84
C ALA A 179 -16.57 -0.67 -60.66
N SER A 180 -15.34 -0.22 -60.37
CA SER A 180 -14.57 -0.69 -59.21
C SER A 180 -15.21 -0.23 -57.90
N GLN A 181 -15.85 0.93 -57.89
CA GLN A 181 -16.65 1.41 -56.76
C GLN A 181 -17.89 0.52 -56.49
N SER A 182 -18.58 0.10 -57.55
CA SER A 182 -19.77 -0.75 -57.46
C SER A 182 -19.43 -2.24 -57.25
N GLY A 183 -18.17 -2.65 -57.43
CA GLY A 183 -17.74 -4.04 -57.21
C GLY A 183 -18.20 -5.01 -58.28
N ASN A 184 -18.71 -4.52 -59.41
CA ASN A 184 -19.18 -5.38 -60.49
C ASN A 184 -17.99 -5.86 -61.35
N ILE A 185 -17.45 -7.03 -61.01
CA ILE A 185 -16.27 -7.60 -61.67
C ILE A 185 -16.48 -7.87 -63.17
N ASP A 186 -17.69 -8.27 -63.58
CA ASP A 186 -17.99 -8.51 -64.99
C ASP A 186 -17.97 -7.21 -65.81
N THR A 187 -18.46 -6.12 -65.22
CA THR A 187 -18.37 -4.77 -65.78
C THR A 187 -16.92 -4.34 -65.92
N VAL A 188 -16.09 -4.52 -64.88
CA VAL A 188 -14.66 -4.21 -64.92
C VAL A 188 -13.93 -5.01 -66.00
N ARG A 189 -14.17 -6.33 -66.07
CA ARG A 189 -13.56 -7.22 -67.09
C ARG A 189 -13.94 -6.80 -68.51
N PHE A 190 -15.20 -6.46 -68.74
CA PHE A 190 -15.71 -6.05 -70.05
C PHE A 190 -15.17 -4.68 -70.48
N LEU A 191 -15.15 -3.70 -69.59
CA LEU A 191 -14.65 -2.37 -69.89
C LEU A 191 -13.17 -2.41 -70.26
N LEU A 192 -12.36 -3.17 -69.52
CA LEU A 192 -10.93 -3.33 -69.80
C LEU A 192 -10.62 -4.00 -71.16
N GLN A 193 -11.56 -4.78 -71.74
CA GLN A 193 -11.39 -5.32 -73.10
C GLN A 193 -11.51 -4.24 -74.20
N HIS A 194 -12.12 -3.10 -73.90
CA HIS A 194 -12.39 -2.01 -74.85
C HIS A 194 -11.49 -0.80 -74.65
N VAL A 195 -10.51 -0.90 -73.76
CA VAL A 195 -9.47 0.10 -73.51
C VAL A 195 -8.30 -0.17 -74.45
N ALA A 196 -7.88 0.83 -75.21
CA ALA A 196 -6.65 0.78 -75.98
C ALA A 196 -5.43 0.75 -75.05
N THR A 197 -4.39 0.00 -75.42
CA THR A 197 -3.18 -0.18 -74.58
C THR A 197 -2.50 1.14 -74.22
N GLU A 198 -2.62 2.16 -75.07
CA GLU A 198 -2.05 3.49 -74.88
C GLU A 198 -2.84 4.33 -73.84
N ASP A 199 -4.13 4.03 -73.64
CA ASP A 199 -5.01 4.74 -72.71
C ASP A 199 -5.04 4.11 -71.30
N LEU A 200 -4.55 2.87 -71.16
CA LEU A 200 -4.43 2.17 -69.88
C LEU A 200 -3.29 2.75 -69.04
N THR A 201 -3.54 3.91 -68.43
CA THR A 201 -2.54 4.58 -67.60
C THR A 201 -2.36 3.87 -66.25
N PRO A 202 -1.10 3.77 -65.74
CA PRO A 202 -0.83 3.26 -64.40
C PRO A 202 -1.63 3.96 -63.30
N GLU A 203 -1.82 5.27 -63.44
CA GLU A 203 -2.55 6.10 -62.47
C GLU A 203 -4.03 5.70 -62.37
N CYS A 204 -4.67 5.35 -63.50
CA CYS A 204 -6.06 4.89 -63.48
C CYS A 204 -6.19 3.53 -62.78
N LEU A 205 -5.30 2.57 -63.09
CA LEU A 205 -5.31 1.27 -62.44
C LEU A 205 -5.12 1.39 -60.93
N LYS A 206 -4.15 2.21 -60.50
CA LYS A 206 -3.89 2.52 -59.09
C LYS A 206 -5.15 3.06 -58.39
N LYS A 207 -5.82 4.04 -59.00
CA LYS A 207 -7.05 4.65 -58.46
C LYS A 207 -8.24 3.69 -58.43
N SER A 208 -8.42 2.85 -59.45
CA SER A 208 -9.44 1.80 -59.48
C SER A 208 -9.22 0.75 -58.39
N ILE A 209 -7.98 0.28 -58.20
CA ILE A 209 -7.61 -0.68 -57.13
C ILE A 209 -7.88 -0.06 -55.76
N GLN A 210 -7.43 1.16 -55.53
CA GLN A 210 -7.69 1.91 -54.30
C GLN A 210 -9.19 2.03 -54.01
N THR A 211 -9.98 2.39 -55.03
CA THR A 211 -11.43 2.58 -54.90
C THR A 211 -12.14 1.26 -54.56
N ALA A 212 -11.78 0.16 -55.23
CA ALA A 212 -12.28 -1.18 -54.90
C ALA A 212 -11.89 -1.60 -53.49
N ALA A 213 -10.66 -1.29 -53.03
CA ALA A 213 -10.19 -1.61 -51.69
C ALA A 213 -10.95 -0.87 -50.60
N ILE A 214 -11.22 0.44 -50.78
CA ILE A 214 -12.04 1.26 -49.87
C ILE A 214 -13.44 0.63 -49.68
N HIS A 215 -14.05 0.16 -50.77
CA HIS A 215 -15.40 -0.42 -50.74
C HIS A 215 -15.42 -1.92 -50.35
N GLY A 216 -14.24 -2.56 -50.25
CA GLY A 216 -14.10 -3.96 -49.81
C GLY A 216 -14.33 -5.01 -50.90
N HIS A 217 -14.21 -4.64 -52.18
CA HIS A 217 -14.46 -5.54 -53.32
C HIS A 217 -13.24 -6.40 -53.65
N TYR A 218 -13.04 -7.47 -52.88
CA TYR A 218 -11.86 -8.34 -52.95
C TYR A 218 -11.57 -8.86 -54.37
N GLU A 219 -12.58 -9.41 -55.06
CA GLU A 219 -12.42 -10.04 -56.38
C GLU A 219 -11.97 -9.04 -57.46
N VAL A 220 -12.46 -7.79 -57.37
CA VAL A 220 -12.07 -6.71 -58.28
C VAL A 220 -10.60 -6.32 -58.05
N VAL A 221 -10.19 -6.18 -56.79
CA VAL A 221 -8.80 -5.89 -56.43
C VAL A 221 -7.86 -7.00 -56.89
N GLU A 222 -8.19 -8.26 -56.61
CA GLU A 222 -7.40 -9.42 -57.03
C GLU A 222 -7.20 -9.44 -58.55
N PHE A 223 -8.29 -9.23 -59.31
CA PHE A 223 -8.23 -9.18 -60.77
C PHE A 223 -7.37 -8.03 -61.29
N LEU A 224 -7.57 -6.80 -60.78
CA LEU A 224 -6.85 -5.61 -61.24
C LEU A 224 -5.35 -5.66 -60.87
N VAL A 225 -5.02 -6.10 -59.65
CA VAL A 225 -3.63 -6.30 -59.23
C VAL A 225 -2.93 -7.37 -60.08
N GLY A 226 -3.66 -8.41 -60.49
CA GLY A 226 -3.18 -9.42 -61.43
C GLY A 226 -2.92 -8.90 -62.86
N LYS A 227 -3.44 -7.74 -63.23
CA LYS A 227 -3.18 -7.09 -64.54
C LYS A 227 -1.94 -6.22 -64.56
N ILE A 228 -1.41 -5.83 -63.40
CA ILE A 228 -0.18 -5.03 -63.32
C ILE A 228 1.02 -5.95 -63.53
N THR A 229 1.77 -5.71 -64.61
CA THR A 229 2.98 -6.47 -64.96
C THR A 229 4.25 -5.86 -64.37
N CYS A 230 4.29 -4.53 -64.19
CA CYS A 230 5.40 -3.81 -63.59
C CYS A 230 5.36 -3.92 -62.06
N GLN A 231 6.39 -4.50 -61.46
CA GLN A 231 6.42 -4.73 -60.01
C GLN A 231 6.44 -3.43 -59.20
N GLU A 232 7.13 -2.38 -59.66
CA GLU A 232 7.18 -1.08 -58.95
C GLU A 232 5.79 -0.46 -58.81
N LEU A 233 5.03 -0.44 -59.92
CA LEU A 233 3.64 0.03 -59.93
C LEU A 233 2.73 -0.87 -59.11
N LYS A 234 2.98 -2.19 -59.13
CA LYS A 234 2.23 -3.16 -58.34
C LYS A 234 2.45 -2.94 -56.85
N ASP A 235 3.69 -2.74 -56.43
CA ASP A 235 4.07 -2.46 -55.05
C ASP A 235 3.43 -1.14 -54.57
N GLU A 236 3.54 -0.06 -55.35
CA GLU A 236 2.92 1.23 -55.02
C GLU A 236 1.39 1.13 -54.90
N SER A 237 0.74 0.46 -55.87
CA SER A 237 -0.72 0.29 -55.86
C SER A 237 -1.18 -0.57 -54.68
N CYS A 238 -0.45 -1.65 -54.38
CA CYS A 238 -0.78 -2.52 -53.25
C CYS A 238 -0.58 -1.82 -51.91
N ARG A 239 0.46 -0.99 -51.75
CA ARG A 239 0.69 -0.20 -50.53
C ARG A 239 -0.47 0.75 -50.24
N ASN A 240 -0.85 1.57 -51.22
CA ASN A 240 -1.94 2.53 -51.05
C ASN A 240 -3.27 1.81 -50.78
N ALA A 241 -3.55 0.72 -51.51
CA ALA A 241 -4.77 -0.04 -51.32
C ALA A 241 -4.81 -0.77 -49.97
N ALA A 242 -3.68 -1.27 -49.48
CA ALA A 242 -3.58 -1.95 -48.18
C ALA A 242 -3.84 -0.97 -47.02
N MET A 243 -3.29 0.24 -47.10
CA MET A 243 -3.56 1.31 -46.13
C MET A 243 -5.07 1.58 -46.00
N HIS A 244 -5.78 1.71 -47.12
CA HIS A 244 -7.23 1.87 -47.09
C HIS A 244 -7.98 0.60 -46.66
N ALA A 245 -7.51 -0.59 -47.06
CA ALA A 245 -8.11 -1.84 -46.60
C ALA A 245 -8.06 -1.95 -45.06
N ALA A 246 -6.95 -1.55 -44.42
CA ALA A 246 -6.83 -1.48 -42.96
C ALA A 246 -7.77 -0.41 -42.37
N ALA A 247 -7.78 0.80 -42.94
CA ALA A 247 -8.63 1.91 -42.50
C ALA A 247 -10.14 1.59 -42.54
N TRP A 248 -10.58 0.64 -43.35
CA TRP A 248 -11.97 0.19 -43.46
C TRP A 248 -12.19 -1.23 -42.91
N ASN A 249 -11.23 -1.77 -42.14
CA ASN A 249 -11.26 -3.10 -41.52
C ASN A 249 -11.56 -4.25 -42.51
N ARG A 250 -10.86 -4.27 -43.64
CA ARG A 250 -10.92 -5.31 -44.66
C ARG A 250 -9.71 -6.24 -44.55
N LEU A 251 -9.61 -6.94 -43.42
CA LEU A 251 -8.42 -7.69 -43.00
C LEU A 251 -7.93 -8.74 -44.03
N ALA A 252 -8.85 -9.52 -44.61
CA ALA A 252 -8.49 -10.50 -45.63
C ALA A 252 -7.92 -9.87 -46.91
N LEU A 253 -8.43 -8.68 -47.28
CA LEU A 253 -7.94 -7.92 -48.41
C LEU A 253 -6.56 -7.30 -48.12
N PHE A 254 -6.38 -6.77 -46.90
CA PHE A 254 -5.08 -6.29 -46.43
C PHE A 254 -4.00 -7.39 -46.53
N ASP A 255 -4.29 -8.57 -45.98
CA ASP A 255 -3.36 -9.72 -46.03
C ASP A 255 -3.01 -10.13 -47.46
N PHE A 256 -3.98 -10.11 -48.37
CA PHE A 256 -3.74 -10.38 -49.79
C PHE A 256 -2.79 -9.33 -50.39
N LEU A 257 -3.07 -8.04 -50.19
CA LEU A 257 -2.30 -6.94 -50.77
C LEU A 257 -0.86 -6.89 -50.27
N VAL A 258 -0.63 -7.07 -48.97
CA VAL A 258 0.73 -7.09 -48.39
C VAL A 258 1.55 -8.25 -48.96
N LYS A 259 0.93 -9.42 -49.22
CA LYS A 259 1.60 -10.56 -49.86
C LYS A 259 2.01 -10.30 -51.31
N GLN A 260 1.40 -9.34 -51.99
CA GLN A 260 1.75 -8.99 -53.37
C GLN A 260 2.98 -8.06 -53.48
N ILE A 261 3.38 -7.44 -52.36
CA ILE A 261 4.52 -6.52 -52.32
C ILE A 261 5.83 -7.31 -52.36
N SER A 262 6.74 -6.93 -53.26
CA SER A 262 7.96 -7.69 -53.54
C SER A 262 9.01 -7.63 -52.43
N SER A 263 9.26 -6.43 -51.89
CA SER A 263 10.32 -6.15 -50.92
C SER A 263 9.80 -6.16 -49.49
N GLU A 264 10.57 -6.77 -48.59
CA GLU A 264 10.25 -6.81 -47.16
C GLU A 264 10.29 -5.42 -46.50
N VAL A 265 11.17 -4.53 -46.98
CA VAL A 265 11.23 -3.13 -46.52
C VAL A 265 9.92 -2.41 -46.86
N LEU A 266 9.43 -2.57 -48.09
CA LEU A 266 8.18 -1.96 -48.55
C LEU A 266 6.96 -2.54 -47.85
N LYS A 267 6.98 -3.84 -47.50
CA LYS A 267 5.93 -4.46 -46.67
C LYS A 267 5.89 -3.85 -45.28
N ASN A 268 7.05 -3.68 -44.65
CA ASN A 268 7.12 -3.05 -43.32
C ASN A 268 6.60 -1.62 -43.35
N GLU A 269 7.05 -0.81 -44.30
CA GLU A 269 6.52 0.56 -44.51
C GLU A 269 5.00 0.55 -44.70
N CYS A 270 4.49 -0.31 -45.59
CA CYS A 270 3.07 -0.48 -45.83
C CYS A 270 2.28 -0.81 -44.55
N CYS A 271 2.78 -1.75 -43.76
CA CYS A 271 2.12 -2.19 -42.53
C CYS A 271 2.13 -1.09 -41.46
N PHE A 272 3.20 -0.28 -41.38
CA PHE A 272 3.24 0.88 -40.50
C PHE A 272 2.28 1.99 -40.94
N ASP A 273 2.27 2.33 -42.22
CA ASP A 273 1.36 3.35 -42.76
C ASP A 273 -0.10 2.94 -42.56
N ALA A 274 -0.40 1.66 -42.79
CA ALA A 274 -1.72 1.08 -42.52
C ALA A 274 -2.09 1.08 -41.03
N ALA A 275 -1.14 0.82 -40.12
CA ALA A 275 -1.37 0.89 -38.67
C ALA A 275 -1.64 2.33 -38.21
N MET A 276 -0.89 3.32 -38.71
CA MET A 276 -1.10 4.74 -38.41
C MET A 276 -2.46 5.23 -38.91
N GLU A 277 -2.86 4.82 -40.12
CA GLU A 277 -4.18 5.17 -40.66
C GLU A 277 -5.31 4.55 -39.84
N ALA A 278 -5.16 3.30 -39.41
CA ALA A 278 -6.13 2.65 -38.52
C ALA A 278 -6.20 3.34 -37.14
N GLU A 279 -5.06 3.78 -36.59
CA GLU A 279 -5.01 4.61 -35.37
C GLU A 279 -5.78 5.93 -35.55
N ALA A 280 -5.61 6.62 -36.68
CA ALA A 280 -6.32 7.87 -36.96
C ALA A 280 -7.84 7.66 -37.03
N MET A 281 -8.28 6.59 -37.70
CA MET A 281 -9.70 6.23 -37.80
C MET A 281 -10.30 5.82 -36.44
N GLU A 282 -9.53 5.13 -35.59
CA GLU A 282 -9.91 4.82 -34.21
C GLU A 282 -10.15 6.10 -33.40
N ALA A 283 -9.26 7.08 -33.53
CA ALA A 283 -9.37 8.35 -32.81
C ALA A 283 -10.62 9.16 -33.22
N GLU A 284 -10.99 9.14 -34.51
CA GLU A 284 -12.18 9.85 -35.00
C GLU A 284 -13.49 9.15 -34.65
N SER A 285 -13.55 7.83 -34.78
CA SER A 285 -14.79 7.05 -34.69
C SER A 285 -15.04 6.42 -33.31
N ARG A 286 -14.00 6.28 -32.48
CA ARG A 286 -13.96 5.49 -31.23
C ARG A 286 -14.43 4.04 -31.39
N SER A 287 -14.34 3.49 -32.62
CA SER A 287 -14.75 2.11 -32.89
C SER A 287 -13.62 1.13 -32.64
N ARG A 288 -13.91 0.12 -31.81
CA ARG A 288 -12.96 -0.96 -31.47
C ARG A 288 -12.54 -1.82 -32.66
N ILE A 289 -13.26 -1.69 -33.77
CA ILE A 289 -12.99 -2.41 -35.02
C ILE A 289 -11.64 -1.97 -35.62
N TYR A 290 -11.27 -0.69 -35.49
CA TYR A 290 -10.01 -0.17 -36.03
C TYR A 290 -8.78 -0.58 -35.20
N LEU A 291 -8.98 -0.86 -33.91
CA LEU A 291 -7.94 -1.43 -33.05
C LEU A 291 -7.51 -2.84 -33.50
N GLU A 292 -8.47 -3.66 -33.96
CA GLU A 292 -8.15 -4.98 -34.52
C GLU A 292 -7.31 -4.86 -35.80
N ALA A 293 -7.66 -3.90 -36.66
CA ALA A 293 -6.89 -3.61 -37.87
C ALA A 293 -5.48 -3.11 -37.54
N GLU A 294 -5.34 -2.17 -36.59
CA GLU A 294 -4.04 -1.66 -36.11
C GLU A 294 -3.14 -2.80 -35.62
N ILE A 295 -3.65 -3.67 -34.74
CA ILE A 295 -2.90 -4.80 -34.18
C ILE A 295 -2.51 -5.81 -35.27
N LEU A 296 -3.38 -6.07 -36.23
CA LEU A 296 -3.09 -7.00 -37.32
C LEU A 296 -2.01 -6.45 -38.25
N CYS A 297 -2.05 -5.14 -38.57
CA CYS A 297 -1.00 -4.47 -39.34
C CYS A 297 0.35 -4.59 -38.62
N LEU A 298 0.40 -4.33 -37.31
CA LEU A 298 1.64 -4.44 -36.52
C LEU A 298 2.16 -5.88 -36.43
N ARG A 299 1.29 -6.90 -36.44
CA ARG A 299 1.71 -8.31 -36.48
C ARG A 299 2.35 -8.70 -37.81
N ALA A 300 1.99 -8.03 -38.89
CA ALA A 300 2.58 -8.26 -40.21
C ALA A 300 3.96 -7.59 -40.37
N VAL A 301 4.33 -6.67 -39.46
CA VAL A 301 5.66 -6.04 -39.45
C VAL A 301 6.72 -7.03 -38.98
N THR A 302 7.75 -7.24 -39.80
CA THR A 302 8.93 -8.05 -39.51
C THR A 302 10.09 -7.23 -38.93
N ASP A 303 10.08 -5.90 -39.08
CA ASP A 303 10.98 -4.98 -38.36
C ASP A 303 10.57 -4.84 -36.89
N GLY A 304 11.09 -5.75 -36.05
CA GLY A 304 10.80 -5.78 -34.62
C GLY A 304 11.19 -4.50 -33.87
N ILE A 305 12.29 -3.84 -34.24
CA ILE A 305 12.77 -2.64 -33.54
C ILE A 305 11.75 -1.51 -33.71
N ARG A 306 11.34 -1.23 -34.94
CA ARG A 306 10.39 -0.15 -35.25
C ARG A 306 8.99 -0.47 -34.70
N ARG A 307 8.60 -1.75 -34.71
CA ARG A 307 7.31 -2.21 -34.15
C ARG A 307 7.27 -1.98 -32.64
N ASP A 308 8.33 -2.35 -31.95
CA ASP A 308 8.44 -2.20 -30.51
C ASP A 308 8.43 -0.71 -30.10
N GLU A 309 9.08 0.16 -30.86
CA GLU A 309 9.04 1.62 -30.67
C GLU A 309 7.65 2.21 -30.88
N TYR A 310 6.94 1.77 -31.93
CA TYR A 310 5.56 2.18 -32.18
C TYR A 310 4.65 1.79 -30.99
N CYS A 311 4.68 0.51 -30.58
CA CYS A 311 3.88 0.00 -29.49
C CYS A 311 4.17 0.73 -28.16
N ALA A 312 5.43 1.01 -27.87
CA ALA A 312 5.82 1.73 -26.66
C ALA A 312 5.32 3.18 -26.66
N LYS A 313 5.44 3.87 -27.80
CA LYS A 313 5.01 5.27 -27.94
C LYS A 313 3.50 5.42 -27.85
N ARG A 314 2.73 4.52 -28.49
CA ARG A 314 1.25 4.53 -28.49
C ARG A 314 0.65 4.58 -27.07
N TYR A 315 1.32 3.97 -26.09
CA TYR A 315 0.84 3.86 -24.71
C TYR A 315 1.73 4.55 -23.67
N GLU A 316 2.63 5.44 -24.10
CA GLU A 316 3.48 6.19 -23.18
C GLU A 316 2.66 7.08 -22.22
N THR A 317 1.49 7.55 -22.65
CA THR A 317 0.54 8.37 -21.87
C THR A 317 -0.90 7.83 -21.97
N ALA A 318 -1.11 6.58 -21.56
CA ALA A 318 -2.42 5.93 -21.67
C ALA A 318 -3.48 6.52 -20.70
N ASP A 319 -4.67 6.82 -21.22
CA ASP A 319 -5.87 7.14 -20.43
C ASP A 319 -6.62 5.87 -19.98
N GLU A 320 -7.66 6.04 -19.14
CA GLU A 320 -8.41 4.93 -18.53
C GLU A 320 -9.10 4.01 -19.54
N MET A 321 -9.55 4.55 -20.67
CA MET A 321 -10.29 3.81 -21.69
C MET A 321 -9.33 2.93 -22.52
N LYS A 322 -8.11 3.43 -22.75
CA LYS A 322 -7.03 2.78 -23.50
C LYS A 322 -6.32 1.64 -22.75
N LEU A 323 -6.32 1.65 -21.42
CA LEU A 323 -5.60 0.68 -20.58
C LEU A 323 -6.01 -0.80 -20.81
N ASN A 324 -7.29 -1.06 -21.12
CA ASN A 324 -7.74 -2.44 -21.38
C ASN A 324 -7.11 -3.03 -22.65
N ASP A 325 -6.84 -2.18 -23.62
CA ASP A 325 -6.34 -2.55 -24.94
C ASP A 325 -4.80 -2.57 -24.97
N ALA A 326 -4.15 -1.80 -24.08
CA ALA A 326 -2.69 -1.70 -23.96
C ALA A 326 -1.98 -3.06 -23.78
N VAL A 327 -2.58 -4.02 -23.08
CA VAL A 327 -2.01 -5.37 -22.88
C VAL A 327 -1.69 -6.03 -24.22
N ARG A 328 -2.56 -5.87 -25.22
CA ARG A 328 -2.39 -6.50 -26.54
C ARG A 328 -1.21 -5.93 -27.30
N PHE A 329 -0.89 -4.64 -27.11
CA PHE A 329 0.28 -4.02 -27.72
C PHE A 329 1.56 -4.41 -27.01
N VAL A 330 1.52 -4.51 -25.67
CA VAL A 330 2.65 -5.03 -24.88
C VAL A 330 3.02 -6.46 -25.33
N GLU A 331 2.02 -7.30 -25.62
CA GLU A 331 2.23 -8.65 -26.16
C GLU A 331 2.92 -8.68 -27.54
N LEU A 332 2.86 -7.59 -28.31
CA LEU A 332 3.55 -7.49 -29.61
C LEU A 332 5.03 -7.09 -29.49
N ILE A 333 5.46 -6.58 -28.34
CA ILE A 333 6.84 -6.09 -28.15
C ILE A 333 7.78 -7.27 -28.02
N GLU A 334 8.77 -7.43 -28.90
CA GLU A 334 9.74 -8.54 -28.84
C GLU A 334 10.89 -8.26 -27.85
N ASP A 335 11.38 -7.02 -27.80
CA ASP A 335 12.38 -6.55 -26.84
C ASP A 335 11.84 -6.67 -25.42
N LYS A 336 12.46 -7.55 -24.63
CA LYS A 336 12.03 -7.85 -23.26
C LYS A 336 12.15 -6.63 -22.35
N ASP A 337 13.22 -5.85 -22.47
CA ASP A 337 13.46 -4.72 -21.57
C ASP A 337 12.43 -3.60 -21.83
N LYS A 338 12.16 -3.29 -23.11
CA LYS A 338 11.10 -2.34 -23.47
C LYS A 338 9.73 -2.81 -22.99
N ARG A 339 9.42 -4.10 -23.19
CA ARG A 339 8.15 -4.72 -22.77
C ARG A 339 7.95 -4.62 -21.28
N ASP A 340 8.98 -4.93 -20.50
CA ASP A 340 8.91 -4.97 -19.04
C ASP A 340 8.81 -3.57 -18.44
N GLN A 341 9.56 -2.60 -18.96
CA GLN A 341 9.46 -1.19 -18.55
C GLN A 341 8.05 -0.64 -18.79
N LEU A 342 7.49 -0.89 -19.98
CA LEU A 342 6.13 -0.48 -20.32
C LEU A 342 5.08 -1.20 -19.44
N SER A 343 5.27 -2.50 -19.20
CA SER A 343 4.39 -3.31 -18.35
C SER A 343 4.32 -2.76 -16.93
N ILE A 344 5.45 -2.41 -16.32
CA ILE A 344 5.49 -1.79 -14.99
C ILE A 344 4.76 -0.44 -14.98
N LYS A 345 5.06 0.42 -15.95
CA LYS A 345 4.44 1.75 -16.05
C LYS A 345 2.93 1.65 -16.17
N LEU A 346 2.43 0.82 -17.07
CA LEU A 346 1.00 0.59 -17.27
C LEU A 346 0.35 -0.11 -16.07
N ALA A 347 1.03 -1.07 -15.44
CA ALA A 347 0.51 -1.75 -14.25
C ALA A 347 0.34 -0.76 -13.09
N ASN A 348 1.29 0.15 -12.89
CA ASN A 348 1.17 1.22 -11.88
C ASN A 348 -0.04 2.12 -12.14
N THR A 349 -0.23 2.55 -13.39
CA THR A 349 -1.39 3.36 -13.77
C THR A 349 -2.69 2.57 -13.57
N ALA A 350 -2.72 1.29 -13.93
CA ALA A 350 -3.88 0.42 -13.73
C ALA A 350 -4.22 0.27 -12.23
N ILE A 351 -3.22 0.06 -11.37
CA ILE A 351 -3.38 -0.06 -9.92
C ILE A 351 -3.94 1.24 -9.34
N TYR A 352 -3.35 2.39 -9.67
CA TYR A 352 -3.82 3.70 -9.22
C TYR A 352 -5.29 3.98 -9.61
N ARG A 353 -5.75 3.41 -10.72
CA ARG A 353 -7.11 3.57 -11.25
C ARG A 353 -8.06 2.43 -10.86
N GLY A 354 -7.63 1.47 -10.02
CA GLY A 354 -8.44 0.32 -9.60
C GLY A 354 -8.76 -0.69 -10.72
N LYS A 355 -8.01 -0.69 -11.83
CA LYS A 355 -8.18 -1.62 -12.97
C LYS A 355 -7.38 -2.91 -12.76
N TRP A 356 -7.72 -3.64 -11.71
CA TRP A 356 -6.99 -4.83 -11.27
C TRP A 356 -6.83 -5.93 -12.33
N LYS A 357 -7.85 -6.13 -13.17
CA LYS A 357 -7.80 -7.12 -14.27
C LYS A 357 -6.69 -6.81 -15.28
N VAL A 358 -6.43 -5.53 -15.55
CA VAL A 358 -5.37 -5.08 -16.46
C VAL A 358 -4.01 -5.30 -15.80
N ALA A 359 -3.85 -4.89 -14.54
CA ALA A 359 -2.61 -5.10 -13.78
C ALA A 359 -2.24 -6.60 -13.69
N THR A 360 -3.21 -7.49 -13.44
CA THR A 360 -2.97 -8.94 -13.41
C THR A 360 -2.61 -9.53 -14.77
N LYS A 361 -3.10 -8.96 -15.87
CA LYS A 361 -2.70 -9.39 -17.23
C LYS A 361 -1.28 -8.92 -17.55
N LEU A 362 -0.93 -7.67 -17.24
CA LEU A 362 0.43 -7.15 -17.43
C LEU A 362 1.46 -7.93 -16.60
N LEU A 363 1.09 -8.39 -15.41
CA LEU A 363 1.89 -9.32 -14.61
C LEU A 363 2.19 -10.64 -15.35
N GLN A 364 1.24 -11.16 -16.13
CA GLN A 364 1.44 -12.42 -16.87
C GLN A 364 2.37 -12.25 -18.08
N VAL A 365 2.38 -11.06 -18.69
CA VAL A 365 3.16 -10.75 -19.91
C VAL A 365 4.62 -10.36 -19.58
N ALA A 366 4.87 -9.77 -18.42
CA ALA A 366 6.20 -9.36 -17.99
C ALA A 366 7.16 -10.56 -17.82
N SER A 367 8.47 -10.34 -17.95
CA SER A 367 9.49 -11.35 -17.68
C SER A 367 9.91 -11.37 -16.20
N GLU A 368 10.59 -12.43 -15.76
CA GLU A 368 11.25 -12.44 -14.45
C GLU A 368 12.54 -11.61 -14.53
N PRO A 369 12.83 -10.67 -13.60
CA PRO A 369 12.25 -10.48 -12.25
C PRO A 369 11.11 -9.44 -12.15
N TYR A 370 10.68 -8.86 -13.27
CA TYR A 370 9.70 -7.76 -13.28
C TYR A 370 8.30 -8.20 -12.84
N LYS A 371 7.96 -9.48 -13.01
CA LYS A 371 6.74 -10.06 -12.42
C LYS A 371 6.68 -9.84 -10.91
N ILE A 372 7.79 -10.03 -10.19
CA ILE A 372 7.86 -9.83 -8.74
C ILE A 372 7.57 -8.37 -8.39
N ILE A 373 8.13 -7.43 -9.16
CA ILE A 373 7.95 -5.99 -8.93
C ILE A 373 6.48 -5.60 -9.10
N ILE A 374 5.85 -6.03 -10.19
CA ILE A 374 4.43 -5.76 -10.45
C ILE A 374 3.57 -6.42 -9.37
N CYS A 375 3.84 -7.68 -9.04
CA CYS A 375 3.12 -8.44 -8.02
C CYS A 375 3.16 -7.76 -6.64
N ARG A 376 4.34 -7.30 -6.22
CA ARG A 376 4.54 -6.54 -4.97
C ARG A 376 3.65 -5.30 -4.93
N ARG A 377 3.65 -4.51 -6.00
CA ARG A 377 2.84 -3.27 -6.07
C ARG A 377 1.34 -3.53 -6.07
N ILE A 378 0.90 -4.60 -6.74
CA ILE A 378 -0.50 -5.02 -6.69
C ILE A 378 -0.87 -5.39 -5.24
N ALA A 379 -0.03 -6.16 -4.55
CA ALA A 379 -0.28 -6.58 -3.17
C ALA A 379 -0.37 -5.38 -2.20
N GLU A 380 0.61 -4.47 -2.23
CA GLU A 380 0.65 -3.27 -1.39
C GLU A 380 -0.60 -2.39 -1.57
N SER A 381 -1.02 -2.16 -2.82
CA SER A 381 -2.20 -1.35 -3.10
C SER A 381 -3.51 -2.06 -2.75
N ALA A 382 -3.58 -3.39 -2.94
CA ALA A 382 -4.78 -4.16 -2.60
C ALA A 382 -5.09 -4.16 -1.09
N VAL A 383 -4.06 -4.10 -0.24
CA VAL A 383 -4.21 -3.96 1.23
C VAL A 383 -4.85 -2.63 1.62
N ASN A 384 -4.65 -1.58 0.83
CA ASN A 384 -5.28 -0.28 1.07
C ASN A 384 -6.76 -0.25 0.70
N GLU A 385 -7.15 -0.95 -0.37
CA GLU A 385 -8.56 -1.04 -0.79
C GLU A 385 -9.37 -2.10 -0.04
N GLY A 386 -8.71 -3.10 0.56
CA GLY A 386 -9.23 -4.06 1.54
C GLY A 386 -10.27 -5.09 1.03
N SER A 387 -11.22 -4.67 0.19
CA SER A 387 -12.36 -5.49 -0.27
C SER A 387 -12.04 -6.42 -1.45
N GLN A 388 -11.01 -6.10 -2.24
CA GLN A 388 -10.73 -6.82 -3.51
C GLN A 388 -9.52 -7.75 -3.44
N ILE A 389 -8.75 -7.74 -2.36
CA ILE A 389 -7.47 -8.46 -2.24
C ILE A 389 -7.58 -9.96 -2.57
N PHE A 390 -8.66 -10.62 -2.13
CA PHE A 390 -8.90 -12.04 -2.39
C PHE A 390 -9.23 -12.34 -3.85
N SER A 391 -10.11 -11.53 -4.47
CA SER A 391 -10.45 -11.67 -5.89
C SER A 391 -9.25 -11.41 -6.81
N ILE A 392 -8.31 -10.57 -6.37
CA ILE A 392 -7.07 -10.31 -7.11
C ILE A 392 -6.14 -11.52 -7.00
N ALA A 393 -5.94 -12.06 -5.79
CA ALA A 393 -5.09 -13.23 -5.56
C ALA A 393 -5.53 -14.46 -6.36
N GLU A 394 -6.85 -14.71 -6.48
CA GLU A 394 -7.39 -15.82 -7.29
C GLU A 394 -7.02 -15.73 -8.77
N LYS A 395 -6.81 -14.51 -9.30
CA LYS A 395 -6.47 -14.28 -10.71
C LYS A 395 -4.98 -14.42 -11.01
N ILE A 396 -4.14 -14.57 -9.97
CA ILE A 396 -2.72 -14.88 -10.15
C ILE A 396 -2.60 -16.40 -10.32
N PRO A 397 -2.25 -16.90 -11.52
CA PRO A 397 -2.31 -18.33 -11.81
C PRO A 397 -1.15 -19.11 -11.16
N ASP A 398 0.03 -18.49 -11.11
CA ASP A 398 1.25 -19.10 -10.60
C ASP A 398 1.23 -19.18 -9.06
N ALA A 399 1.49 -20.36 -8.51
CA ALA A 399 1.43 -20.61 -7.07
C ALA A 399 2.53 -19.87 -6.31
N TRP A 400 3.73 -19.75 -6.90
CA TRP A 400 4.85 -19.06 -6.28
C TRP A 400 4.63 -17.55 -6.26
N LEU A 401 4.15 -16.95 -7.36
CA LEU A 401 3.75 -15.54 -7.39
C LEU A 401 2.59 -15.24 -6.44
N ARG A 402 1.64 -16.18 -6.26
CA ARG A 402 0.59 -16.04 -5.23
C ARG A 402 1.16 -16.02 -3.82
N ASP A 403 2.15 -16.86 -3.52
CA ASP A 403 2.81 -16.82 -2.21
C ASP A 403 3.56 -15.48 -2.00
N GLN A 404 4.27 -14.98 -3.02
CA GLN A 404 4.92 -13.65 -2.98
C GLN A 404 3.92 -12.51 -2.80
N PHE A 405 2.77 -12.59 -3.47
CA PHE A 405 1.67 -11.65 -3.30
C PHE A 405 1.19 -11.61 -1.85
N TRP A 406 0.91 -12.79 -1.28
CA TRP A 406 0.41 -12.90 0.09
C TRP A 406 1.46 -12.47 1.13
N MET A 407 2.73 -12.83 0.94
CA MET A 407 3.83 -12.38 1.77
C MET A 407 3.91 -10.85 1.80
N THR A 408 3.90 -10.22 0.63
CA THR A 408 3.94 -8.76 0.51
C THR A 408 2.72 -8.12 1.17
N ALA A 409 1.52 -8.66 0.91
CA ALA A 409 0.29 -8.16 1.51
C ALA A 409 0.31 -8.25 3.04
N ALA A 410 0.84 -9.35 3.60
CA ALA A 410 1.00 -9.52 5.03
C ALA A 410 1.99 -8.50 5.62
N GLN A 411 3.13 -8.29 4.96
CA GLN A 411 4.12 -7.27 5.35
C GLN A 411 3.55 -5.85 5.34
N ALA A 412 2.73 -5.51 4.34
CA ALA A 412 2.02 -4.24 4.25
C ALA A 412 0.88 -4.09 5.27
N SER A 413 0.42 -5.20 5.87
CA SER A 413 -0.70 -5.24 6.83
C SER A 413 -0.26 -5.24 8.29
N THR A 414 1.02 -5.03 8.59
CA THR A 414 1.56 -5.07 9.97
C THR A 414 0.90 -4.06 10.92
N ALA A 415 0.39 -2.94 10.40
CA ALA A 415 -0.39 -1.95 11.16
C ALA A 415 -1.92 -2.23 11.17
N LYS A 416 -2.38 -3.29 10.51
CA LYS A 416 -3.80 -3.67 10.32
C LYS A 416 -4.01 -5.14 10.76
N PRO A 417 -4.05 -5.44 12.06
CA PRO A 417 -4.04 -6.83 12.57
C PRO A 417 -5.23 -7.68 12.06
N GLU A 418 -6.41 -7.09 11.88
CA GLU A 418 -7.57 -7.82 11.33
C GLU A 418 -7.36 -8.26 9.87
N MET A 419 -6.73 -7.40 9.05
CA MET A 419 -6.41 -7.75 7.66
C MET A 419 -5.39 -8.90 7.63
N LEU A 420 -4.36 -8.84 8.47
CA LEU A 420 -3.36 -9.89 8.58
C LEU A 420 -3.97 -11.22 9.02
N ARG A 421 -4.87 -11.24 10.02
CA ARG A 421 -5.63 -12.44 10.42
C ARG A 421 -6.43 -13.01 9.26
N HIS A 422 -7.09 -12.14 8.49
CA HIS A 422 -7.90 -12.59 7.38
C HIS A 422 -7.05 -13.19 6.24
N ILE A 423 -5.91 -12.57 5.92
CA ILE A 423 -4.93 -13.09 4.96
C ILE A 423 -4.47 -14.49 5.36
N LEU A 424 -4.02 -14.67 6.60
CA LEU A 424 -3.46 -15.94 7.07
C LEU A 424 -4.50 -17.05 7.15
N LYS A 425 -5.73 -16.74 7.57
CA LYS A 425 -6.85 -17.69 7.56
C LYS A 425 -7.17 -18.19 6.15
N THR A 426 -7.15 -17.30 5.15
CA THR A 426 -7.45 -17.67 3.77
C THR A 426 -6.39 -18.61 3.18
N ILE A 427 -5.12 -18.35 3.45
CA ILE A 427 -4.01 -19.19 2.95
C ILE A 427 -4.13 -20.61 3.52
N GLN A 428 -4.44 -20.74 4.81
CA GLN A 428 -4.63 -22.04 5.45
C GLN A 428 -5.80 -22.81 4.81
N SER A 429 -6.93 -22.15 4.55
CA SER A 429 -8.10 -22.78 3.91
C SER A 429 -7.83 -23.30 2.50
N ASN A 430 -6.90 -22.67 1.78
CA ASN A 430 -6.47 -23.11 0.46
C ASN A 430 -5.45 -24.26 0.52
N SER A 431 -4.68 -24.36 1.60
CA SER A 431 -3.73 -25.46 1.84
C SER A 431 -4.42 -26.74 2.33
N SER A 432 -5.56 -26.63 3.04
CA SER A 432 -6.30 -27.76 3.64
C SER A 432 -7.26 -28.49 2.67
N ARG A 433 -7.08 -28.34 1.35
CA ARG A 433 -7.81 -29.15 0.34
C ARG A 433 -7.19 -30.54 0.11
N ALA A 434 -6.18 -30.90 0.89
CA ALA A 434 -5.67 -32.27 1.02
C ALA A 434 -6.16 -32.86 2.37
N GLU A 435 -7.13 -33.76 2.28
CA GLU A 435 -7.73 -34.67 3.30
C GLU A 435 -8.10 -34.12 4.70
N PRO A 436 -9.39 -34.15 5.10
CA PRO A 436 -9.80 -33.94 6.48
C PRO A 436 -9.95 -35.28 7.20
N ASN A 437 -9.04 -35.60 8.11
CA ASN A 437 -9.28 -36.57 9.17
C ASN A 437 -8.93 -35.93 10.50
N GLY A 438 -9.95 -35.63 11.31
CA GLY A 438 -9.81 -35.13 12.68
C GLY A 438 -10.63 -33.89 12.95
N SER A 439 -11.79 -34.10 13.56
CA SER A 439 -12.59 -33.06 14.20
C SER A 439 -11.94 -32.66 15.52
N ASP A 440 -11.16 -31.58 15.50
CA ASP A 440 -10.93 -30.73 16.67
C ASP A 440 -10.45 -29.35 16.20
N GLY A 441 -11.08 -28.29 16.72
CA GLY A 441 -10.62 -26.89 16.73
C GLY A 441 -10.00 -26.31 15.46
N ALA A 442 -10.71 -25.41 14.77
CA ALA A 442 -10.11 -24.47 13.82
C ALA A 442 -9.14 -23.52 14.55
N GLU A 443 -7.93 -23.98 14.85
CA GLU A 443 -6.85 -23.17 15.43
C GLU A 443 -6.36 -22.17 14.38
N ALA A 444 -6.35 -20.89 14.75
CA ALA A 444 -5.94 -19.79 13.87
C ALA A 444 -4.49 -19.97 13.37
N ALA A 445 -4.27 -19.81 12.06
CA ALA A 445 -2.95 -19.89 11.42
C ALA A 445 -1.90 -18.92 12.00
N GLY A 446 -0.67 -19.42 12.16
CA GLY A 446 0.54 -18.62 12.36
C GLY A 446 1.12 -18.05 11.06
N ILE A 447 2.17 -17.22 11.17
CA ILE A 447 2.88 -16.63 10.03
C ILE A 447 3.77 -17.71 9.38
N PRO A 448 3.75 -17.90 8.05
CA PRO A 448 4.66 -18.83 7.38
C PRO A 448 6.14 -18.53 7.67
N PRO A 449 6.97 -19.52 8.03
CA PRO A 449 8.35 -19.28 8.47
C PRO A 449 9.22 -18.57 7.44
N HIS A 450 9.05 -18.86 6.15
CA HIS A 450 9.84 -18.25 5.07
C HIS A 450 9.50 -16.77 4.81
N TRP A 451 8.41 -16.25 5.38
CA TRP A 451 8.07 -14.83 5.32
C TRP A 451 8.82 -13.97 6.36
N LEU A 452 9.46 -14.62 7.34
CA LEU A 452 10.24 -14.00 8.40
C LEU A 452 11.73 -13.93 8.02
N ALA A 453 12.01 -13.43 6.82
CA ALA A 453 13.36 -13.18 6.35
C ALA A 453 13.98 -11.92 6.98
N GLU A 454 15.29 -11.72 6.74
CA GLU A 454 16.01 -10.50 7.10
C GLU A 454 15.25 -9.24 6.66
N ASN A 455 15.17 -8.24 7.54
CA ASN A 455 14.44 -6.98 7.33
C ASN A 455 12.92 -7.11 7.07
N SER A 456 12.30 -8.24 7.41
CA SER A 456 10.84 -8.40 7.28
C SER A 456 10.10 -7.48 8.27
N PRO A 457 9.16 -6.62 7.80
CA PRO A 457 8.30 -5.82 8.69
C PRO A 457 7.51 -6.67 9.71
N LEU A 458 7.26 -7.95 9.39
CA LEU A 458 6.59 -8.89 10.27
C LEU A 458 7.42 -9.21 11.52
N LEU A 459 8.76 -9.18 11.43
CA LEU A 459 9.64 -9.35 12.61
C LEU A 459 9.48 -8.17 13.57
N GLY A 460 9.45 -6.94 13.04
CA GLY A 460 9.21 -5.73 13.85
C GLY A 460 7.83 -5.75 14.52
N MET A 461 6.81 -6.21 13.79
CA MET A 461 5.47 -6.43 14.36
C MET A 461 5.49 -7.44 15.51
N LEU A 462 6.08 -8.63 15.31
CA LEU A 462 6.21 -9.64 16.36
C LEU A 462 6.98 -9.10 17.59
N SER A 463 7.99 -8.26 17.37
CA SER A 463 8.71 -7.59 18.44
C SER A 463 7.82 -6.62 19.22
N ASN A 464 7.02 -5.79 18.55
CA ASN A 464 6.10 -4.85 19.22
C ASN A 464 5.01 -5.57 20.03
N GLU A 465 4.48 -6.67 19.51
CA GLU A 465 3.52 -7.53 20.22
C GLU A 465 4.18 -8.16 21.46
N ALA A 466 5.41 -8.68 21.32
CA ALA A 466 6.17 -9.23 22.44
C ALA A 466 6.51 -8.18 23.52
N ILE A 467 6.73 -6.90 23.14
CA ILE A 467 6.87 -5.78 24.10
C ILE A 467 5.57 -5.56 24.87
N SER A 468 4.43 -5.68 24.19
CA SER A 468 3.09 -5.51 24.79
C SER A 468 2.64 -6.73 25.62
N GLY A 469 3.37 -7.85 25.53
CA GLY A 469 3.09 -9.09 26.24
C GLY A 469 2.12 -10.04 25.54
N ASP A 470 1.59 -9.66 24.37
CA ASP A 470 0.77 -10.54 23.54
C ASP A 470 1.66 -11.39 22.64
N ASN A 471 1.89 -12.64 23.03
CA ASN A 471 2.66 -13.60 22.24
C ASN A 471 1.78 -14.50 21.37
N SER A 472 0.50 -14.19 21.17
CA SER A 472 -0.43 -15.11 20.51
C SER A 472 -0.07 -15.38 19.04
N TRP A 473 0.41 -14.36 18.30
CA TRP A 473 0.94 -14.53 16.94
C TRP A 473 2.21 -15.36 16.92
N LEU A 474 3.11 -15.10 17.87
CA LEU A 474 4.37 -15.81 18.00
C LEU A 474 4.13 -17.28 18.32
N SER A 475 3.31 -17.61 19.32
CA SER A 475 3.03 -19.00 19.71
C SER A 475 2.43 -19.81 18.56
N ARG A 476 1.46 -19.26 17.83
CA ARG A 476 0.89 -19.93 16.64
C ARG A 476 1.92 -20.13 15.52
N THR A 477 2.82 -19.16 15.35
CA THR A 477 3.88 -19.23 14.36
C THR A 477 4.92 -20.30 14.73
N LEU A 478 5.33 -20.34 16.00
CA LEU A 478 6.28 -21.33 16.52
C LEU A 478 5.71 -22.75 16.49
N ALA A 479 4.41 -22.94 16.73
CA ALA A 479 3.74 -24.24 16.65
C ALA A 479 3.88 -24.92 15.28
N GLY A 480 3.98 -24.13 14.20
CA GLY A 480 4.17 -24.63 12.83
C GLY A 480 5.63 -24.67 12.36
N MET A 481 6.59 -24.28 13.20
CA MET A 481 8.01 -24.19 12.83
C MET A 481 8.79 -25.46 13.17
N GLN A 482 9.73 -25.80 12.29
CA GLN A 482 10.78 -26.78 12.60
C GLN A 482 11.82 -26.15 13.54
N ALA A 483 12.52 -27.00 14.30
CA ALA A 483 13.52 -26.56 15.27
C ALA A 483 14.62 -25.67 14.64
N THR A 484 15.01 -25.94 13.39
CA THR A 484 15.95 -25.13 12.60
C THR A 484 15.42 -23.74 12.24
N GLN A 485 14.11 -23.58 12.07
CA GLN A 485 13.47 -22.30 11.78
C GLN A 485 13.33 -21.45 13.05
N ILE A 486 13.03 -22.08 14.19
CA ILE A 486 12.95 -21.42 15.50
C ILE A 486 14.30 -20.79 15.85
N ILE A 487 15.40 -21.54 15.68
CA ILE A 487 16.73 -21.02 15.96
C ILE A 487 17.13 -19.90 15.00
N GLN A 488 16.76 -19.99 13.71
CA GLN A 488 16.97 -18.91 12.75
C GLN A 488 16.21 -17.63 13.15
N LEU A 489 14.95 -17.76 13.58
CA LEU A 489 14.16 -16.64 14.09
C LEU A 489 14.83 -16.00 15.32
N LEU A 490 15.35 -16.82 16.25
CA LEU A 490 16.08 -16.32 17.41
C LEU A 490 17.35 -15.57 17.00
N PHE A 491 18.12 -16.08 16.04
CA PHE A 491 19.31 -15.39 15.54
C PHE A 491 18.97 -14.07 14.87
N LEU A 492 17.89 -14.01 14.07
CA LEU A 492 17.41 -12.76 13.49
C LEU A 492 17.00 -11.77 14.59
N ALA A 493 16.22 -12.20 15.58
CA ALA A 493 15.80 -11.35 16.69
C ALA A 493 17.01 -10.80 17.48
N LEU A 494 18.05 -11.60 17.70
CA LEU A 494 19.28 -11.16 18.38
C LEU A 494 20.11 -10.21 17.51
N THR A 495 20.22 -10.48 16.21
CA THR A 495 21.00 -9.66 15.28
C THR A 495 20.39 -8.27 15.09
N TYR A 496 19.06 -8.18 15.06
CA TYR A 496 18.32 -6.92 14.92
C TYR A 496 17.91 -6.26 16.25
N ASP A 497 18.44 -6.76 17.39
CA ASP A 497 18.16 -6.21 18.73
C ASP A 497 16.66 -6.19 19.12
N TYR A 498 15.91 -7.20 18.68
CA TYR A 498 14.52 -7.42 19.10
C TYR A 498 14.48 -8.20 20.42
N VAL A 499 14.96 -7.58 21.50
CA VAL A 499 15.13 -8.21 22.83
C VAL A 499 13.85 -8.88 23.34
N ALA A 500 12.70 -8.21 23.22
CA ALA A 500 11.43 -8.76 23.70
C ALA A 500 11.00 -10.01 22.93
N LEU A 501 11.18 -10.00 21.60
CA LEU A 501 10.94 -11.16 20.74
C LEU A 501 11.89 -12.30 21.06
N ALA A 502 13.20 -12.03 21.18
CA ALA A 502 14.19 -13.04 21.55
C ALA A 502 13.86 -13.69 22.90
N ARG A 503 13.49 -12.88 23.90
CA ARG A 503 13.02 -13.37 25.21
C ARG A 503 11.78 -14.25 25.07
N ALA A 504 10.79 -13.82 24.30
CA ALA A 504 9.55 -14.58 24.09
C ALA A 504 9.81 -15.92 23.39
N VAL A 505 10.72 -15.97 22.41
CA VAL A 505 11.15 -17.22 21.76
C VAL A 505 11.86 -18.14 22.76
N ILE A 506 12.83 -17.64 23.54
CA ILE A 506 13.59 -18.44 24.52
C ILE A 506 12.67 -19.00 25.62
N ASN A 507 11.67 -18.26 26.05
CA ASN A 507 10.72 -18.69 27.08
C ASN A 507 9.57 -19.55 26.53
N SER A 508 9.48 -19.75 25.21
CA SER A 508 8.44 -20.58 24.61
C SER A 508 8.69 -22.07 24.87
N GLU A 509 7.61 -22.87 24.88
CA GLU A 509 7.71 -24.34 24.99
C GLU A 509 8.45 -24.99 23.81
N TYR A 510 8.58 -24.28 22.69
CA TYR A 510 9.23 -24.75 21.48
C TYR A 510 10.76 -24.56 21.48
N PHE A 511 11.31 -23.82 22.45
CA PHE A 511 12.76 -23.65 22.60
C PHE A 511 13.34 -24.69 23.55
N SER A 512 13.95 -25.74 22.99
CA SER A 512 14.51 -26.87 23.75
C SER A 512 16.01 -26.74 24.03
N SER A 513 16.51 -27.55 24.96
CA SER A 513 17.96 -27.65 25.25
C SER A 513 18.80 -28.12 24.07
N GLU A 514 18.21 -28.78 23.06
CA GLU A 514 18.91 -29.21 21.84
C GLU A 514 19.19 -28.02 20.90
N LEU A 515 18.41 -26.95 21.00
CA LEU A 515 18.55 -25.74 20.18
C LEU A 515 19.53 -24.72 20.76
N VAL A 516 19.70 -24.69 22.08
CA VAL A 516 20.44 -23.64 22.79
C VAL A 516 21.89 -23.45 22.31
N ASN A 517 22.50 -24.53 21.81
CA ASN A 517 23.90 -24.59 21.38
C ASN A 517 24.09 -24.66 19.86
N GLN A 518 22.99 -24.57 19.09
CA GLN A 518 23.06 -24.50 17.64
C GLN A 518 23.85 -23.26 17.21
N GLN A 519 24.52 -23.39 16.06
CA GLN A 519 25.37 -22.34 15.52
C GLN A 519 24.83 -21.86 14.17
N ASP A 520 24.89 -20.55 13.93
CA ASP A 520 24.49 -19.95 12.65
C ASP A 520 25.53 -20.25 11.55
N ALA A 521 25.35 -19.63 10.38
CA ALA A 521 26.32 -19.73 9.29
C ALA A 521 27.73 -19.30 9.73
N SER A 522 27.88 -18.27 10.57
CA SER A 522 29.16 -17.78 11.10
C SER A 522 29.75 -18.61 12.24
N LYS A 523 29.12 -19.73 12.59
CA LYS A 523 29.38 -20.54 13.79
C LYS A 523 29.09 -19.80 15.11
N ALA A 524 28.38 -18.67 15.09
CA ALA A 524 27.95 -17.96 16.29
C ALA A 524 26.76 -18.66 16.95
N THR A 525 26.72 -18.67 18.28
CA THR A 525 25.56 -19.15 19.06
C THR A 525 24.69 -17.98 19.51
N ALA A 526 23.46 -18.27 19.97
CA ALA A 526 22.57 -17.25 20.54
C ALA A 526 23.22 -16.53 21.73
N LEU A 527 23.99 -17.26 22.55
CA LEU A 527 24.72 -16.69 23.68
C LEU A 527 25.81 -15.73 23.22
N MET A 528 26.49 -15.99 22.10
CA MET A 528 27.50 -15.08 21.55
C MET A 528 26.89 -13.77 21.09
N LEU A 529 25.79 -13.83 20.33
CA LEU A 529 25.08 -12.63 19.84
C LEU A 529 24.51 -11.80 21.00
N ALA A 530 23.87 -12.44 21.98
CA ALA A 530 23.37 -11.76 23.17
C ALA A 530 24.50 -11.11 24.00
N SER A 531 25.68 -11.73 24.01
CA SER A 531 26.86 -11.24 24.72
C SER A 531 27.55 -10.07 24.01
N GLU A 532 27.58 -10.10 22.68
CA GLU A 532 28.06 -9.01 21.82
C GLU A 532 27.21 -7.75 21.99
N ASN A 533 25.89 -7.87 22.08
CA ASN A 533 25.01 -6.71 22.31
C ASN A 533 24.81 -6.35 23.79
N GLY A 534 25.36 -7.13 24.73
CA GLY A 534 25.30 -6.86 26.16
C GLY A 534 23.92 -7.09 26.81
N HIS A 535 23.03 -7.87 26.20
CA HIS A 535 21.68 -8.14 26.70
C HIS A 535 21.68 -9.10 27.89
N HIS A 536 22.00 -8.56 29.08
CA HIS A 536 22.20 -9.34 30.29
C HIS A 536 21.03 -10.29 30.65
N GLU A 537 19.78 -9.86 30.44
CA GLU A 537 18.60 -10.70 30.69
C GLU A 537 18.61 -11.95 29.79
N LEU A 538 18.82 -11.77 28.49
CA LEU A 538 18.90 -12.88 27.52
C LEU A 538 20.08 -13.81 27.80
N ILE A 539 21.22 -13.25 28.20
CA ILE A 539 22.39 -14.03 28.62
C ILE A 539 22.04 -14.93 29.81
N GLN A 540 21.35 -14.41 30.83
CA GLN A 540 20.92 -15.23 31.97
C GLN A 540 19.93 -16.33 31.54
N LEU A 541 18.95 -16.00 30.70
CA LEU A 541 17.98 -16.99 30.20
C LEU A 541 18.65 -18.12 29.42
N LEU A 542 19.57 -17.78 28.51
CA LEU A 542 20.33 -18.76 27.72
C LEU A 542 21.25 -19.61 28.60
N LEU A 543 21.93 -19.03 29.59
CA LEU A 543 22.75 -19.78 30.55
C LEU A 543 21.91 -20.73 31.41
N ASN A 544 20.75 -20.28 31.88
CA ASN A 544 19.79 -21.12 32.61
C ASN A 544 19.27 -22.27 31.72
N ALA A 545 19.12 -22.03 30.42
CA ALA A 545 18.82 -23.05 29.41
C ALA A 545 20.04 -23.93 29.03
N ARG A 546 21.14 -23.85 29.78
CA ARG A 546 22.39 -24.63 29.59
C ARG A 546 23.17 -24.31 28.31
N ALA A 547 23.13 -23.06 27.85
CA ALA A 547 24.02 -22.58 26.79
C ALA A 547 25.50 -22.77 27.16
N SER A 548 26.28 -23.32 26.23
CA SER A 548 27.71 -23.53 26.40
C SER A 548 28.49 -22.23 26.25
N VAL A 549 29.25 -21.89 27.28
CA VAL A 549 30.16 -20.72 27.29
C VAL A 549 31.46 -20.97 26.51
N HIS A 550 31.72 -22.19 26.08
CA HIS A 550 33.00 -22.62 25.48
C HIS A 550 32.97 -22.78 23.95
N LEU A 551 31.78 -22.72 23.33
CA LEU A 551 31.67 -22.77 21.87
C LEU A 551 32.40 -21.59 21.23
N ARG A 552 32.81 -21.78 19.98
CA ARG A 552 33.63 -20.81 19.23
C ARG A 552 33.03 -20.51 17.86
N ASP A 553 33.03 -19.25 17.48
CA ASP A 553 32.67 -18.80 16.14
C ASP A 553 33.79 -19.08 15.10
N ARG A 554 33.57 -18.72 13.84
CA ARG A 554 34.57 -18.89 12.76
C ARG A 554 35.87 -18.14 13.01
N GLN A 555 35.84 -17.06 13.81
CA GLN A 555 37.01 -16.29 14.21
C GLN A 555 37.64 -16.82 15.50
N GLY A 556 37.19 -17.97 16.00
CA GLY A 556 37.68 -18.55 17.25
C GLY A 556 37.25 -17.79 18.49
N ARG A 557 36.29 -16.86 18.42
CA ARG A 557 35.81 -16.07 19.57
C ARG A 557 34.75 -16.85 20.34
N THR A 558 34.76 -16.76 21.67
CA THR A 558 33.69 -17.24 22.55
C THR A 558 32.70 -16.11 22.86
N ALA A 559 31.60 -16.43 23.56
CA ALA A 559 30.70 -15.42 24.09
C ALA A 559 31.43 -14.40 25.00
N LEU A 560 32.43 -14.87 25.77
CA LEU A 560 33.26 -14.01 26.61
C LEU A 560 34.13 -13.07 25.77
N SER A 561 34.76 -13.57 24.71
CA SER A 561 35.57 -12.75 23.80
C SER A 561 34.75 -11.61 23.20
N ARG A 562 33.54 -11.89 22.69
CA ARG A 562 32.66 -10.88 22.11
C ARG A 562 32.19 -9.84 23.15
N ALA A 563 31.79 -10.27 24.35
CA ALA A 563 31.43 -9.34 25.42
C ALA A 563 32.60 -8.45 25.89
N CYS A 564 33.85 -8.94 25.80
CA CYS A 564 35.03 -8.16 26.15
C CYS A 564 35.39 -7.15 25.06
N GLU A 565 35.29 -7.55 23.77
CA GLU A 565 35.51 -6.68 22.60
C GLU A 565 34.56 -5.47 22.64
N GLU A 566 33.28 -5.69 22.97
CA GLU A 566 32.27 -4.62 23.08
C GLU A 566 32.19 -3.96 24.48
N GLY A 567 33.02 -4.38 25.44
CA GLY A 567 33.14 -3.74 26.75
C GLY A 567 31.97 -3.99 27.72
N HIS A 568 31.16 -5.03 27.52
CA HIS A 568 29.98 -5.32 28.33
C HIS A 568 30.30 -6.02 29.67
N VAL A 569 30.72 -5.23 30.68
CA VAL A 569 31.14 -5.70 32.02
C VAL A 569 30.18 -6.71 32.67
N ARG A 570 28.86 -6.49 32.56
CA ARG A 570 27.84 -7.38 33.16
C ARG A 570 27.78 -8.74 32.46
N ALA A 571 27.86 -8.77 31.13
CA ALA A 571 27.92 -10.00 30.34
C ALA A 571 29.19 -10.78 30.69
N VAL A 572 30.34 -10.11 30.73
CA VAL A 572 31.64 -10.70 31.12
C VAL A 572 31.58 -11.36 32.49
N LYS A 573 31.05 -10.66 33.52
CA LYS A 573 30.89 -11.24 34.87
C LYS A 573 30.00 -12.48 34.88
N ALA A 574 28.86 -12.42 34.18
CA ALA A 574 27.94 -13.55 34.10
C ALA A 574 28.61 -14.78 33.45
N LEU A 575 29.25 -14.59 32.30
CA LEU A 575 29.94 -15.66 31.58
C LEU A 575 31.06 -16.30 32.40
N ILE A 576 31.86 -15.50 33.12
CA ILE A 576 32.91 -16.03 34.02
C ILE A 576 32.32 -16.81 35.18
N SER A 577 31.24 -16.32 35.79
CA SER A 577 30.56 -17.05 36.89
C SER A 577 30.00 -18.41 36.44
N TRP A 578 29.75 -18.57 35.14
CA TRP A 578 29.34 -19.82 34.49
C TRP A 578 30.51 -20.61 33.88
N GLY A 579 31.75 -20.27 34.23
CA GLY A 579 32.93 -21.06 33.89
C GLY A 579 33.63 -20.69 32.57
N ALA A 580 33.30 -19.55 31.94
CA ALA A 580 33.99 -19.12 30.72
C ALA A 580 35.50 -18.93 30.95
N ASP A 581 36.32 -19.44 30.01
CA ASP A 581 37.77 -19.36 30.11
C ASP A 581 38.28 -17.94 29.77
N ILE A 582 38.74 -17.22 30.80
CA ILE A 582 39.33 -15.88 30.69
C ILE A 582 40.59 -15.86 29.80
N ASN A 583 41.35 -16.96 29.77
CA ASN A 583 42.61 -17.04 29.05
C ASN A 583 42.44 -17.51 27.60
N HIS A 584 41.21 -17.79 27.18
CA HIS A 584 40.91 -18.16 25.81
C HIS A 584 41.37 -17.06 24.84
N CYS A 585 42.05 -17.48 23.77
CA CYS A 585 42.53 -16.60 22.72
C CYS A 585 41.66 -16.77 21.47
N ASP A 586 41.26 -15.66 20.85
CA ASP A 586 40.58 -15.69 19.55
C ASP A 586 41.52 -16.21 18.44
N GLY A 587 41.01 -16.35 17.22
CA GLY A 587 41.76 -16.82 16.05
C GLY A 587 42.90 -15.89 15.62
N ARG A 588 43.02 -14.68 16.21
CA ARG A 588 44.16 -13.76 16.04
C ARG A 588 45.14 -13.81 17.22
N GLY A 589 44.93 -14.72 18.18
CA GLY A 589 45.75 -14.84 19.38
C GLY A 589 45.45 -13.77 20.44
N ARG A 590 44.33 -13.04 20.35
CA ARG A 590 43.96 -11.99 21.32
C ARG A 590 43.20 -12.60 22.50
N THR A 591 43.66 -12.31 23.71
CA THR A 591 42.95 -12.63 24.97
C THR A 591 41.80 -11.66 25.22
N CYS A 592 40.86 -12.03 26.09
CA CYS A 592 39.77 -11.15 26.54
C CYS A 592 40.26 -9.79 27.05
N LYS A 593 41.42 -9.75 27.72
CA LYS A 593 42.02 -8.50 28.22
C LYS A 593 42.46 -7.58 27.07
N GLN A 594 43.06 -8.13 26.02
CA GLN A 594 43.49 -7.38 24.83
C GLN A 594 42.30 -6.94 23.97
N LEU A 595 41.21 -7.71 23.95
CA LEU A 595 39.97 -7.30 23.30
C LEU A 595 39.30 -6.12 24.02
N ALA A 596 39.47 -6.04 25.34
CA ALA A 596 38.91 -4.99 26.19
C ALA A 596 39.74 -3.69 26.25
N ASP A 597 40.72 -3.51 25.36
CA ASP A 597 41.72 -2.43 25.42
C ASP A 597 41.13 -1.00 25.50
N GLN A 598 39.90 -0.81 25.00
CA GLN A 598 39.20 0.48 25.04
C GLN A 598 38.33 0.69 26.30
N ASN A 599 38.24 -0.30 27.21
CA ASN A 599 37.43 -0.24 28.42
C ASN A 599 38.28 -0.42 29.70
N PRO A 600 38.76 0.69 30.31
CA PRO A 600 39.64 0.65 31.48
C PRO A 600 39.07 -0.14 32.67
N GLN A 601 37.75 -0.09 32.88
CA GLN A 601 37.09 -0.83 33.97
C GLN A 601 37.13 -2.33 33.74
N LEU A 602 36.96 -2.76 32.49
CA LEU A 602 36.97 -4.17 32.11
C LEU A 602 38.42 -4.72 32.12
N ILE A 603 39.41 -3.91 31.73
CA ILE A 603 40.84 -4.26 31.87
C ILE A 603 41.23 -4.45 33.34
N ILE A 604 40.79 -3.56 34.24
CA ILE A 604 41.03 -3.69 35.69
C ILE A 604 40.36 -4.96 36.22
N PHE A 605 39.13 -5.24 35.79
CA PHE A 605 38.38 -6.43 36.21
C PHE A 605 39.03 -7.73 35.73
N LEU A 606 39.38 -7.83 34.44
CA LEU A 606 40.06 -8.99 33.84
C LEU A 606 41.53 -9.11 34.27
N GLY A 607 42.16 -8.00 34.66
CA GLY A 607 43.53 -7.95 35.16
C GLY A 607 43.70 -8.47 36.59
N LYS A 608 42.61 -8.82 37.29
CA LYS A 608 42.64 -9.53 38.57
C LYS A 608 42.99 -11.01 38.38
N ASN A 609 44.14 -11.29 37.77
CA ASN A 609 44.82 -12.57 37.96
C ASN A 609 45.43 -12.54 39.34
N LYS A 610 45.01 -13.44 40.24
CA LYS A 610 45.77 -14.05 41.35
C LYS A 610 47.07 -13.35 41.87
N GLU A 611 47.15 -12.03 41.96
CA GLU A 611 47.76 -11.45 43.14
C GLU A 611 46.79 -11.84 44.22
N SER A 612 47.28 -12.69 45.13
CA SER A 612 46.75 -12.90 46.47
C SER A 612 45.76 -11.81 46.84
N ALA A 613 44.64 -12.19 47.46
CA ALA A 613 44.08 -11.33 48.50
C ALA A 613 45.28 -10.75 49.25
N LYS A 614 45.66 -9.50 48.95
CA LYS A 614 46.62 -8.79 49.76
C LYS A 614 45.85 -8.74 51.05
N ILE A 615 46.36 -9.51 52.02
CA ILE A 615 46.07 -9.35 53.43
C ILE A 615 45.78 -7.85 53.57
N PRO A 616 44.56 -7.46 54.00
CA PRO A 616 44.24 -6.06 54.18
C PRO A 616 45.47 -5.45 54.82
N ASN A 617 46.16 -4.55 54.12
CA ASN A 617 47.29 -3.92 54.74
C ASN A 617 46.62 -2.98 55.72
N ALA A 618 46.34 -3.49 56.92
CA ALA A 618 45.54 -2.83 57.93
C ALA A 618 46.11 -1.44 58.18
N GLU A 619 47.43 -1.29 58.05
CA GLU A 619 48.12 -0.01 58.13
C GLU A 619 47.79 0.92 56.96
N ARG A 620 47.78 0.44 55.71
CA ARG A 620 47.37 1.25 54.55
C ARG A 620 45.89 1.61 54.57
N ASP A 621 45.02 0.66 54.92
CA ASP A 621 43.57 0.88 55.02
C ASP A 621 43.25 1.83 56.18
N ARG A 622 43.99 1.73 57.29
CA ARG A 622 43.97 2.71 58.39
C ARG A 622 44.41 4.09 57.91
N GLN A 623 45.56 4.22 57.25
CA GLN A 623 46.05 5.50 56.73
C GLN A 623 45.08 6.16 55.75
N LEU A 624 44.44 5.36 54.86
CA LEU A 624 43.41 5.86 53.94
C LEU A 624 42.14 6.29 54.69
N SER A 625 41.74 5.53 55.71
CA SER A 625 40.57 5.85 56.54
C SER A 625 40.80 7.12 57.37
N GLU A 626 41.99 7.28 57.95
CA GLU A 626 42.42 8.48 58.69
C GLU A 626 42.48 9.69 57.75
N SER A 627 43.03 9.53 56.54
CA SER A 627 43.06 10.58 55.51
C SER A 627 41.65 10.99 55.08
N LEU A 628 40.76 10.02 54.83
CA LEU A 628 39.37 10.27 54.49
C LEU A 628 38.63 10.99 55.62
N HIS A 629 38.82 10.55 56.86
CA HIS A 629 38.25 11.19 58.04
C HIS A 629 38.68 12.66 58.15
N GLN A 630 39.97 12.95 57.95
CA GLN A 630 40.51 14.31 57.94
C GLN A 630 39.92 15.17 56.82
N LEU A 631 39.85 14.65 55.60
CA LEU A 631 39.27 15.36 54.45
C LEU A 631 37.79 15.69 54.67
N LEU A 632 37.01 14.73 55.18
CA LEU A 632 35.60 14.94 55.52
C LEU A 632 35.44 15.96 56.65
N ARG A 633 36.32 15.93 57.66
CA ARG A 633 36.33 16.90 58.74
C ARG A 633 36.60 18.31 58.21
N LEU A 634 37.62 18.48 57.37
CA LEU A 634 37.96 19.75 56.71
C LEU A 634 36.83 20.26 55.80
N ALA A 635 36.16 19.36 55.10
CA ALA A 635 34.99 19.67 54.29
C ALA A 635 33.75 20.00 55.12
N GLY A 636 33.79 19.87 56.45
CA GLY A 636 32.69 20.26 57.35
C GLY A 636 31.72 19.14 57.71
N PHE A 637 32.02 17.88 57.40
CA PHE A 637 31.24 16.71 57.87
C PHE A 637 31.61 16.40 59.31
N THR A 638 31.10 17.22 60.23
CA THR A 638 31.48 17.25 61.65
C THR A 638 30.27 17.31 62.55
N ARG A 639 30.40 16.80 63.79
CA ARG A 639 29.34 16.88 64.80
C ARG A 639 28.98 18.33 65.11
N GLU A 640 29.96 19.24 65.19
CA GLU A 640 29.73 20.65 65.51
C GLU A 640 28.79 21.28 64.48
N ARG A 641 29.01 21.00 63.20
CA ARG A 641 28.12 21.46 62.13
C ARG A 641 26.75 20.79 62.18
N ALA A 642 26.70 19.50 62.51
CA ALA A 642 25.45 18.78 62.68
C ALA A 642 24.59 19.40 63.80
N VAL A 643 25.21 19.77 64.93
CA VAL A 643 24.54 20.47 66.04
C VAL A 643 23.99 21.82 65.61
N LEU A 644 24.72 22.61 64.83
CA LEU A 644 24.20 23.88 64.29
C LEU A 644 22.96 23.67 63.42
N GLN A 645 22.97 22.63 62.59
CA GLN A 645 21.81 22.25 61.78
C GLN A 645 20.64 21.76 62.64
N GLN A 646 20.91 21.03 63.73
CA GLN A 646 19.89 20.58 64.69
C GLN A 646 19.24 21.77 65.43
N CYS A 647 20.02 22.77 65.86
CA CYS A 647 19.51 23.99 66.48
C CYS A 647 18.63 24.78 65.50
N LEU A 648 19.01 24.85 64.22
CA LEU A 648 18.17 25.47 63.20
C LEU A 648 16.85 24.71 63.01
N ALA A 649 16.89 23.37 63.02
CA ALA A 649 15.67 22.56 62.96
C ALA A 649 14.76 22.79 64.18
N GLU A 650 15.33 22.95 65.38
CA GLU A 650 14.58 23.27 66.60
C GLU A 650 13.93 24.66 66.57
N LEU A 651 14.65 25.65 66.01
CA LEU A 651 14.11 26.99 65.77
C LEU A 651 12.90 26.91 64.83
N LEU A 652 13.01 26.16 63.74
CA LEU A 652 11.92 25.96 62.78
C LEU A 652 10.72 25.23 63.41
N ASP A 653 10.96 24.20 64.22
CA ASP A 653 9.92 23.54 65.04
C ASP A 653 9.23 24.54 65.99
N GLY A 654 9.99 25.47 66.58
CA GLY A 654 9.46 26.52 67.46
C GLY A 654 8.58 27.52 66.71
N VAL A 655 9.04 27.99 65.55
CA VAL A 655 8.29 28.92 64.69
C VAL A 655 7.00 28.27 64.19
N ALA A 656 7.05 27.02 63.74
CA ALA A 656 5.87 26.29 63.27
C ALA A 656 4.79 26.15 64.36
N ARG A 657 5.20 25.85 65.61
CA ARG A 657 4.29 25.80 66.76
C ARG A 657 3.69 27.17 67.09
N GLY A 658 4.47 28.24 66.96
CA GLY A 658 3.99 29.61 67.18
C GLY A 658 2.97 30.10 66.14
N LEU A 659 2.96 29.49 64.94
CA LEU A 659 2.00 29.77 63.86
C LEU A 659 0.73 28.90 63.92
N SER A 660 0.41 28.31 65.08
CA SER A 660 -0.78 27.50 65.35
C SER A 660 -0.87 26.18 64.56
N VAL A 661 0.25 25.62 64.10
CA VAL A 661 0.29 24.26 63.55
C VAL A 661 0.49 23.25 64.69
N ASN A 662 -0.61 22.87 65.35
CA ASN A 662 -0.57 21.89 66.44
C ASN A 662 -0.11 20.51 65.93
N GLY A 663 0.69 19.80 66.73
CA GLY A 663 1.11 18.42 66.45
C GLY A 663 2.22 18.24 65.38
N CYS A 664 2.81 19.32 64.85
CA CYS A 664 3.83 19.25 63.80
C CYS A 664 5.26 19.21 64.36
N ASN A 665 6.09 18.28 63.84
CA ASN A 665 7.50 18.11 64.19
C ASN A 665 8.34 17.84 62.94
N ILE A 666 9.48 18.52 62.81
CA ILE A 666 10.47 18.24 61.78
C ILE A 666 11.22 16.93 62.09
N THR A 667 11.29 16.03 61.13
CA THR A 667 12.01 14.76 61.18
C THR A 667 12.93 14.62 59.96
N GLY A 668 13.57 13.46 59.79
CA GLY A 668 14.45 13.21 58.65
C GLY A 668 15.86 13.80 58.78
N SER A 669 16.66 13.64 57.72
CA SER A 669 18.08 13.98 57.73
C SER A 669 18.36 15.46 58.06
N PHE A 670 17.43 16.37 57.74
CA PHE A 670 17.54 17.77 58.13
C PHE A 670 17.43 17.96 59.65
N ALA A 671 16.41 17.37 60.28
CA ALA A 671 16.19 17.45 61.73
C ALA A 671 17.29 16.75 62.55
N GLU A 672 17.91 15.73 61.96
CA GLU A 672 18.96 14.89 62.53
C GLU A 672 20.34 15.56 62.56
N GLY A 673 20.58 16.56 61.71
CA GLY A 673 21.86 17.25 61.59
C GLY A 673 22.82 16.69 60.53
N TRP A 674 22.45 15.62 59.83
CA TRP A 674 23.30 14.94 58.84
C TRP A 674 22.68 15.00 57.42
N ALA A 675 22.27 16.20 57.01
CA ALA A 675 21.64 16.44 55.70
C ALA A 675 22.64 16.74 54.56
N ASN A 676 23.93 16.64 54.85
CA ASN A 676 24.98 16.79 53.84
C ASN A 676 25.07 15.55 52.93
N SER A 677 25.77 15.70 51.81
CA SER A 677 25.93 14.66 50.78
C SER A 677 27.33 14.72 50.17
N LEU A 678 27.88 13.54 49.85
CA LEU A 678 29.16 13.43 49.13
C LEU A 678 29.08 13.82 47.66
N ALA A 679 27.91 14.27 47.18
CA ALA A 679 27.78 14.85 45.84
C ALA A 679 28.55 16.17 45.66
N GLN A 680 28.72 16.97 46.72
CA GLN A 680 29.42 18.27 46.66
C GLN A 680 30.59 18.41 47.64
N VAL A 681 30.84 17.37 48.46
CA VAL A 681 31.95 17.25 49.45
C VAL A 681 32.32 18.58 50.13
N ASN A 682 31.31 19.33 50.58
CA ASN A 682 31.46 20.69 51.14
C ASN A 682 30.75 20.84 52.49
N GLY A 683 30.25 19.73 53.05
CA GLY A 683 29.55 19.68 54.34
C GLY A 683 28.24 20.47 54.39
N LYS A 684 27.80 21.09 53.29
CA LYS A 684 26.54 21.83 53.21
C LYS A 684 25.38 20.85 53.08
N THR A 685 24.21 21.30 53.54
CA THR A 685 22.93 20.62 53.31
C THR A 685 22.75 20.40 51.82
N ALA A 686 22.50 19.16 51.43
CA ALA A 686 22.28 18.79 50.04
C ALA A 686 20.87 19.18 49.60
N ALA A 687 20.70 19.52 48.32
CA ALA A 687 19.40 19.87 47.77
C ALA A 687 18.40 18.69 47.78
N ASP A 688 18.89 17.45 47.82
CA ASP A 688 18.12 16.20 47.92
C ASP A 688 17.93 15.68 49.37
N SER A 689 18.28 16.51 50.36
CA SER A 689 17.98 16.24 51.76
C SER A 689 16.75 17.04 52.16
N ASP A 690 15.61 16.37 52.09
CA ASP A 690 14.30 16.95 52.33
C ASP A 690 14.11 17.31 53.82
N ILE A 691 13.29 18.34 54.05
CA ILE A 691 12.72 18.66 55.37
C ILE A 691 11.43 17.86 55.52
N ASP A 692 11.46 16.82 56.36
CA ASP A 692 10.29 15.98 56.60
C ASP A 692 9.43 16.58 57.72
N TRP A 693 8.24 17.09 57.43
CA TRP A 693 7.26 17.52 58.42
C TRP A 693 6.37 16.34 58.82
N THR A 694 6.36 15.98 60.10
CA THR A 694 5.49 14.95 60.66
C THR A 694 4.37 15.58 61.47
N PHE A 695 3.15 15.47 60.98
CA PHE A 695 1.93 15.98 61.62
C PHE A 695 1.24 14.85 62.37
N LEU A 696 1.16 14.94 63.69
CA LEU A 696 0.38 14.02 64.50
C LEU A 696 -1.10 14.40 64.42
N VAL A 697 -1.92 13.51 63.85
CA VAL A 697 -3.37 13.70 63.71
C VAL A 697 -4.04 13.50 65.07
N GLU A 698 -4.91 14.43 65.45
CA GLU A 698 -5.68 14.39 66.70
C GLU A 698 -6.77 13.30 66.62
N GLU A 699 -6.59 12.23 67.39
CA GLU A 699 -7.52 11.10 67.60
C GLU A 699 -7.97 10.30 66.34
N PRO A 700 -8.16 8.97 66.42
CA PRO A 700 -7.98 8.09 67.58
C PRO A 700 -6.52 7.61 67.76
N VAL A 701 -6.14 7.36 69.02
CA VAL A 701 -4.83 6.77 69.37
C VAL A 701 -4.87 5.25 69.14
N PHE A 702 -3.90 4.71 68.41
CA PHE A 702 -3.82 3.27 68.15
C PHE A 702 -3.04 2.50 69.23
N HIS A 703 -3.45 1.26 69.46
CA HIS A 703 -2.81 0.32 70.36
C HIS A 703 -2.13 -0.78 69.54
N LEU A 704 -0.86 -1.10 69.82
CA LEU A 704 -0.12 -2.13 69.09
C LEU A 704 0.06 -3.39 69.95
N GLU A 705 -0.17 -4.55 69.36
CA GLU A 705 0.04 -5.84 70.00
C GLU A 705 1.52 -6.05 70.36
N GLY A 706 1.80 -6.45 71.60
CA GLY A 706 3.16 -6.63 72.12
C GLY A 706 3.87 -5.36 72.61
N GLY A 707 3.30 -4.16 72.42
CA GLY A 707 3.87 -2.88 72.90
C GLY A 707 2.98 -2.11 73.88
N CYS A 708 1.66 -2.23 73.75
CA CYS A 708 0.72 -1.47 74.57
C CYS A 708 0.70 -1.92 76.06
N LYS A 709 0.87 -0.96 76.98
CA LYS A 709 0.79 -1.16 78.45
C LYS A 709 -0.51 -0.63 79.09
N CYS A 710 -1.47 -0.09 78.33
CA CYS A 710 -2.68 0.49 78.92
C CYS A 710 -3.70 -0.59 79.33
N ASN A 711 -4.57 -0.25 80.29
CA ASN A 711 -5.49 -1.21 80.90
C ASN A 711 -6.61 -1.61 79.93
N ARG A 712 -6.72 -2.91 79.61
CA ARG A 712 -7.63 -3.46 78.59
C ARG A 712 -9.12 -3.26 78.91
N SER A 713 -9.46 -2.97 80.17
CA SER A 713 -10.84 -2.73 80.61
C SER A 713 -11.38 -1.32 80.29
N ARG A 714 -10.55 -0.41 79.76
CA ARG A 714 -10.92 0.98 79.41
C ARG A 714 -10.69 1.34 77.94
N MET A 715 -10.47 0.36 77.05
CA MET A 715 -10.19 0.63 75.63
C MET A 715 -11.41 0.39 74.76
N ASP A 716 -11.73 1.34 73.89
CA ASP A 716 -12.79 1.21 72.86
C ASP A 716 -12.35 0.38 71.63
N SER A 717 -11.06 0.05 71.49
CA SER A 717 -10.51 -0.65 70.32
C SER A 717 -9.53 -1.79 70.67
N ARG A 718 -9.50 -2.83 69.82
CA ARG A 718 -8.56 -3.96 69.95
C ARG A 718 -7.15 -3.55 69.49
N PRO A 719 -6.07 -4.05 70.14
CA PRO A 719 -4.71 -3.81 69.66
C PRO A 719 -4.50 -4.34 68.24
N LEU A 720 -3.80 -3.58 67.40
CA LEU A 720 -3.45 -3.95 66.05
C LEU A 720 -2.28 -4.93 66.04
N ASN A 721 -2.41 -6.01 65.26
CA ASN A 721 -1.33 -6.95 65.02
C ASN A 721 -0.25 -6.31 64.13
N VAL A 722 1.02 -6.51 64.48
CA VAL A 722 2.17 -5.95 63.75
C VAL A 722 2.95 -7.08 63.08
N VAL A 723 2.98 -7.08 61.74
CA VAL A 723 3.72 -8.06 60.93
C VAL A 723 4.76 -7.33 60.10
N GLN A 724 6.03 -7.73 60.22
CA GLN A 724 7.16 -7.15 59.46
C GLN A 724 7.20 -5.59 59.52
N GLY A 725 6.90 -5.02 60.70
CA GLY A 725 6.92 -3.57 60.91
C GLY A 725 5.69 -2.81 60.40
N HIS A 726 4.63 -3.51 59.99
CA HIS A 726 3.36 -2.92 59.54
C HIS A 726 2.21 -3.39 60.44
N ALA A 727 1.42 -2.44 60.93
CA ALA A 727 0.21 -2.70 61.70
C ALA A 727 -0.97 -2.95 60.76
N LEU A 728 -1.65 -4.09 60.94
CA LEU A 728 -2.81 -4.49 60.14
C LEU A 728 -4.05 -3.71 60.59
N VAL A 729 -4.84 -3.18 59.65
CA VAL A 729 -6.07 -2.41 59.91
C VAL A 729 -7.27 -2.97 59.14
N ASP A 730 -8.48 -2.77 59.64
CA ASP A 730 -9.70 -3.43 59.10
C ASP A 730 -10.16 -2.86 57.73
N SER A 731 -9.72 -1.67 57.31
CA SER A 731 -10.07 -1.12 55.99
C SER A 731 -9.10 -0.05 55.45
N GLY A 732 -8.84 -0.13 54.14
CA GLY A 732 -8.56 0.96 53.20
C GLY A 732 -7.38 1.91 53.46
N ALA A 733 -6.35 1.53 54.21
CA ALA A 733 -5.16 2.36 54.39
C ALA A 733 -4.23 2.30 53.16
N GLY A 734 -4.69 2.76 51.99
CA GLY A 734 -3.85 2.85 50.81
C GLY A 734 -2.59 3.70 51.05
N CYS A 735 -1.52 3.45 50.29
CA CYS A 735 -0.33 4.30 50.28
C CYS A 735 -0.71 5.75 50.00
N GLN A 736 -0.43 6.65 50.94
CA GLN A 736 -0.38 8.08 50.66
C GLN A 736 1.09 8.50 50.65
N PRO A 737 1.69 8.76 49.47
CA PRO A 737 3.04 9.30 49.42
C PRO A 737 3.09 10.64 50.14
N ALA A 738 4.24 10.97 50.73
CA ALA A 738 4.45 12.29 51.33
C ALA A 738 4.18 13.37 50.27
N VAL A 739 3.53 14.46 50.68
CA VAL A 739 3.29 15.58 49.75
C VAL A 739 4.57 16.39 49.69
N SER A 740 5.31 16.23 48.58
CA SER A 740 6.58 16.89 48.35
C SER A 740 6.40 18.28 47.75
N ALA A 741 6.93 19.29 48.42
CA ALA A 741 7.14 20.63 47.88
C ALA A 741 8.60 20.75 47.41
N PRO A 742 8.85 21.10 46.13
CA PRO A 742 10.21 21.17 45.60
C PRO A 742 11.06 22.22 46.34
N ALA A 743 12.37 22.02 46.29
CA ALA A 743 13.33 23.00 46.79
C ALA A 743 13.22 24.32 46.04
N SER A 744 13.51 25.43 46.72
CA SER A 744 13.66 26.75 46.10
C SER A 744 15.02 27.34 46.47
N GLY A 745 15.42 28.45 45.83
CA GLY A 745 16.68 29.14 46.15
C GLY A 745 16.83 29.55 47.61
N ALA A 746 15.74 29.57 48.39
CA ALA A 746 15.71 29.94 49.81
C ALA A 746 15.37 28.80 50.78
N ARG A 747 15.00 27.60 50.31
CA ARG A 747 14.66 26.45 51.18
C ARG A 747 14.87 25.08 50.51
N PRO A 748 15.31 24.04 51.24
CA PRO A 748 15.29 22.65 50.75
C PRO A 748 13.88 22.19 50.36
N ALA A 749 13.81 21.06 49.64
CA ALA A 749 12.55 20.38 49.41
C ALA A 749 11.93 19.97 50.75
N GLN A 750 10.60 19.91 50.81
CA GLN A 750 9.87 19.62 52.04
C GLN A 750 8.84 18.54 51.78
N ASP A 751 8.73 17.58 52.68
CA ASP A 751 7.80 16.46 52.60
C ASP A 751 6.85 16.49 53.79
N ALA A 752 5.55 16.54 53.55
CA ALA A 752 4.55 16.47 54.62
C ALA A 752 4.03 15.03 54.80
N CYS A 753 4.15 14.51 56.02
CA CYS A 753 3.68 13.19 56.42
C CYS A 753 2.69 13.31 57.59
N HIS A 754 1.46 12.82 57.39
CA HIS A 754 0.47 12.73 58.46
C HIS A 754 0.58 11.38 59.14
N ALA A 755 0.74 11.42 60.46
CA ALA A 755 1.00 10.28 61.31
C ALA A 755 -0.07 10.14 62.39
N VAL A 756 -0.49 8.91 62.69
CA VAL A 756 -1.45 8.63 63.75
C VAL A 756 -0.70 8.16 65.00
N GLN A 757 -0.98 8.77 66.13
CA GLN A 757 -0.26 8.50 67.38
C GLN A 757 -0.59 7.11 67.95
N CYS A 758 0.42 6.44 68.51
CA CYS A 758 0.21 5.24 69.32
C CYS A 758 0.34 5.52 70.82
N CYS A 759 -0.23 4.63 71.63
CA CYS A 759 -0.23 4.73 73.09
C CYS A 759 1.07 4.27 73.78
N SER A 760 2.04 3.73 73.04
CA SER A 760 3.23 3.10 73.64
C SER A 760 4.49 3.26 72.79
N VAL A 761 5.63 3.04 73.44
CA VAL A 761 6.91 2.76 72.79
C VAL A 761 6.89 1.31 72.29
N TYR A 762 7.44 1.06 71.11
CA TYR A 762 7.57 -0.29 70.54
C TYR A 762 9.06 -0.68 70.52
N PHE A 763 9.41 -1.92 70.91
CA PHE A 763 10.81 -2.37 71.07
C PHE A 763 11.67 -1.49 72.01
N GLU A 764 11.10 -1.09 73.15
CA GLU A 764 11.75 -0.20 74.13
C GLU A 764 13.15 -0.67 74.55
N GLU A 765 13.35 -1.98 74.77
CA GLU A 765 14.63 -2.56 75.18
C GLU A 765 15.77 -2.28 74.20
N ARG A 766 15.53 -2.47 72.89
CA ARG A 766 16.53 -2.23 71.85
C ARG A 766 16.81 -0.73 71.66
N ILE A 767 15.77 0.10 71.77
CA ILE A 767 15.93 1.56 71.67
C ILE A 767 16.79 2.08 72.84
N ARG A 768 16.61 1.54 74.05
CA ARG A 768 17.41 1.93 75.22
C ARG A 768 18.89 1.57 75.11
N VAL A 769 19.26 0.56 74.30
CA VAL A 769 20.67 0.29 73.97
C VAL A 769 21.29 1.45 73.18
N LEU A 770 20.51 2.05 72.28
CA LEU A 770 20.93 3.19 71.44
C LEU A 770 20.66 4.54 72.11
N LEU A 771 19.87 4.62 73.17
CA LEU A 771 19.58 5.83 73.94
C LEU A 771 19.65 5.51 75.46
N PRO A 772 20.86 5.34 76.03
CA PRO A 772 21.03 4.79 77.37
C PRO A 772 20.69 5.74 78.52
N ALA A 773 19.95 6.83 78.30
CA ALA A 773 19.56 7.76 79.34
C ALA A 773 18.41 7.20 80.21
N PRO A 774 18.65 6.79 81.48
CA PRO A 774 17.67 6.04 82.26
C PRO A 774 16.41 6.86 82.62
N ASN A 775 16.52 8.20 82.69
CA ASN A 775 15.44 9.10 83.10
C ASN A 775 14.76 9.84 81.93
N GLN A 776 15.14 9.56 80.68
CA GLN A 776 14.56 10.22 79.52
C GLN A 776 13.29 9.48 79.07
N LEU A 777 12.17 10.21 78.98
CA LEU A 777 10.92 9.70 78.39
C LEU A 777 11.14 9.50 76.89
N LEU A 778 10.98 8.25 76.43
CA LEU A 778 11.02 7.92 75.00
C LEU A 778 9.69 8.34 74.35
N PRO A 779 9.71 8.92 73.13
CA PRO A 779 8.49 9.27 72.42
C PRO A 779 7.71 8.00 72.05
N ASN A 780 6.38 8.06 72.02
CA ASN A 780 5.61 6.95 71.49
C ASN A 780 5.87 6.78 69.98
N VAL A 781 5.73 5.56 69.47
CA VAL A 781 5.73 5.32 68.03
C VAL A 781 4.44 5.89 67.39
N HIS A 782 4.46 6.04 66.08
CA HIS A 782 3.31 6.49 65.30
C HIS A 782 3.16 5.66 64.03
N LEU A 783 1.96 5.64 63.48
CA LEU A 783 1.63 4.93 62.25
C LEU A 783 1.59 5.89 61.07
N VAL A 784 2.20 5.51 59.94
CA VAL A 784 2.19 6.28 58.70
C VAL A 784 1.59 5.46 57.56
N ARG A 785 0.90 6.15 56.63
CA ARG A 785 0.24 5.54 55.47
C ARG A 785 1.26 5.10 54.40
N ALA A 786 1.95 4.01 54.67
CA ALA A 786 2.85 3.35 53.72
C ALA A 786 2.60 1.83 53.76
N THR A 787 2.16 1.26 52.65
CA THR A 787 1.91 -0.18 52.45
C THR A 787 3.01 -0.82 51.61
N ARG A 788 3.22 -2.12 51.79
CA ARG A 788 4.08 -2.94 50.95
C ARG A 788 3.46 -3.09 49.55
N PRO A 789 4.27 -3.34 48.50
CA PRO A 789 3.76 -3.59 47.16
C PRO A 789 2.75 -4.75 47.17
N ASN A 790 1.58 -4.56 46.54
CA ASN A 790 0.46 -5.51 46.45
C ASN A 790 -0.29 -5.80 47.76
N GLU A 791 0.05 -5.13 48.87
CA GLU A 791 -0.69 -5.25 50.14
C GLU A 791 -1.66 -4.08 50.31
N PHE A 792 -2.83 -4.38 50.85
CA PHE A 792 -3.90 -3.43 51.14
C PHE A 792 -4.25 -3.52 52.63
N ASN A 793 -4.57 -2.39 53.26
CA ASN A 793 -5.03 -2.30 54.66
C ASN A 793 -3.94 -2.51 55.72
N GLU A 794 -2.78 -1.86 55.56
CA GLU A 794 -1.74 -1.80 56.59
C GLU A 794 -1.18 -0.39 56.77
N LEU A 795 -0.65 -0.11 57.96
CA LEU A 795 0.06 1.14 58.27
C LEU A 795 1.47 0.82 58.75
N ARG A 796 2.48 1.52 58.24
CA ARG A 796 3.87 1.31 58.68
C ARG A 796 4.08 1.87 60.07
N VAL A 797 4.68 1.07 60.95
CA VAL A 797 5.16 1.54 62.25
C VAL A 797 6.40 2.40 62.03
N SER A 798 6.31 3.67 62.39
CA SER A 798 7.35 4.67 62.15
C SER A 798 8.12 4.99 63.43
N PHE A 799 9.45 4.98 63.32
CA PHE A 799 10.37 5.27 64.41
C PHE A 799 11.02 6.65 64.29
N SER A 800 10.55 7.53 63.38
CA SER A 800 11.22 8.78 63.01
C SER A 800 11.65 9.67 64.18
N PHE A 801 10.89 9.71 65.29
CA PHE A 801 11.27 10.47 66.49
C PHE A 801 12.42 9.84 67.27
N HIS A 802 12.46 8.51 67.36
CA HIS A 802 13.58 7.77 67.94
C HIS A 802 14.81 7.89 67.06
N GLU A 803 14.65 7.73 65.75
CA GLU A 803 15.75 7.91 64.78
C GLU A 803 16.35 9.30 64.90
N LYS A 804 15.52 10.35 64.99
CA LYS A 804 15.95 11.74 65.22
C LYS A 804 16.82 11.84 66.48
N GLN A 805 16.41 11.25 67.60
CA GLN A 805 17.18 11.29 68.85
C GLN A 805 18.52 10.52 68.73
N ILE A 806 18.52 9.33 68.14
CA ILE A 806 19.73 8.50 67.97
C ILE A 806 20.73 9.22 67.05
N MET A 807 20.28 9.70 65.89
CA MET A 807 21.11 10.37 64.91
C MET A 807 21.71 11.68 65.41
N ARG A 808 21.02 12.39 66.33
CA ARG A 808 21.52 13.60 66.97
C ARG A 808 22.69 13.36 67.92
N ASN A 809 22.79 12.14 68.47
CA ASN A 809 23.83 11.75 69.41
C ASN A 809 25.10 11.20 68.75
N LEU A 810 25.14 11.10 67.41
CA LEU A 810 26.30 10.58 66.70
C LEU A 810 27.53 11.47 66.91
N ASN A 811 28.68 10.82 67.10
CA ASN A 811 29.97 11.49 67.00
C ASN A 811 30.35 11.74 65.52
N THR A 812 31.42 12.50 65.30
CA THR A 812 31.86 12.87 63.95
C THR A 812 32.14 11.63 63.06
N VAL A 813 32.78 10.59 63.60
CA VAL A 813 33.12 9.37 62.84
C VAL A 813 31.85 8.60 62.45
N GLN A 814 30.93 8.42 63.39
CA GLN A 814 29.66 7.74 63.16
C GLN A 814 28.79 8.48 62.14
N GLY A 815 28.75 9.81 62.21
CA GLY A 815 28.05 10.64 61.24
C GLY A 815 28.68 10.63 59.84
N GLN A 816 30.02 10.65 59.75
CA GLN A 816 30.72 10.46 58.47
C GLN A 816 30.43 9.09 57.86
N LEU A 817 30.45 8.03 58.66
CA LEU A 817 30.11 6.69 58.21
C LEU A 817 28.67 6.64 57.67
N PHE A 818 27.71 7.23 58.37
CA PHE A 818 26.33 7.34 57.89
C PHE A 818 26.24 7.99 56.51
N VAL A 819 26.94 9.12 56.31
CA VAL A 819 26.95 9.87 55.06
C VAL A 819 27.56 9.05 53.91
N ILE A 820 28.61 8.28 54.20
CA ILE A 820 29.23 7.35 53.24
C ILE A 820 28.25 6.24 52.86
N ILE A 821 27.64 5.56 53.84
CA ILE A 821 26.66 4.48 53.58
C ILE A 821 25.47 5.04 52.79
N LYS A 822 24.94 6.20 53.18
CA LYS A 822 23.85 6.90 52.49
C LYS A 822 24.21 7.18 51.04
N PHE A 823 25.41 7.68 50.76
CA PHE A 823 25.88 7.93 49.40
C PHE A 823 25.98 6.64 48.58
N ILE A 824 26.54 5.58 49.17
CA ILE A 824 26.66 4.28 48.52
C ILE A 824 25.27 3.77 48.12
N PHE A 825 24.30 3.83 49.03
CA PHE A 825 22.97 3.28 48.84
C PHE A 825 22.11 4.12 47.88
N LYS A 826 22.11 5.45 48.02
CA LYS A 826 21.29 6.34 47.18
C LYS A 826 21.89 6.60 45.80
N ARG A 827 23.21 6.51 45.64
CA ARG A 827 23.90 6.98 44.43
C ARG A 827 24.77 5.91 43.81
N TYR A 828 25.70 5.32 44.55
CA TYR A 828 26.68 4.41 43.96
C TYR A 828 26.06 3.10 43.45
N LEU A 829 25.31 2.38 44.30
CA LEU A 829 24.73 1.09 43.94
C LEU A 829 23.65 1.22 42.85
N PRO A 830 22.72 2.19 42.89
CA PRO A 830 21.74 2.38 41.82
C PRO A 830 22.40 2.66 40.46
N HIS A 831 23.47 3.46 40.41
CA HIS A 831 24.18 3.75 39.16
C HIS A 831 25.07 2.60 38.67
N THR A 832 25.68 1.84 39.59
CA THR A 832 26.71 0.84 39.24
C THR A 832 26.13 -0.56 39.09
N LEU A 833 25.10 -0.90 39.86
CA LEU A 833 24.52 -2.24 39.96
C LEU A 833 23.02 -2.29 39.60
N ALA A 834 22.43 -1.17 39.16
CA ALA A 834 21.01 -1.06 38.80
C ALA A 834 20.08 -1.64 39.89
N THR A 835 20.33 -1.26 41.15
CA THR A 835 19.47 -1.56 42.30
C THR A 835 18.60 -0.35 42.66
N PRO A 836 17.55 -0.01 41.87
CA PRO A 836 16.66 1.10 42.19
C PRO A 836 15.87 0.80 43.48
N GLY A 837 15.56 1.83 44.26
CA GLY A 837 14.70 1.71 45.46
C GLY A 837 15.42 1.71 46.82
N LEU A 838 16.76 1.73 46.85
CA LEU A 838 17.50 1.92 48.10
C LEU A 838 17.35 3.37 48.61
N LYS A 839 16.61 3.53 49.71
CA LYS A 839 16.33 4.80 50.40
C LYS A 839 17.20 5.02 51.64
N THR A 840 17.24 6.26 52.14
CA THR A 840 18.03 6.68 53.33
C THR A 840 17.79 5.80 54.57
N TYR A 841 16.56 5.32 54.80
CA TYR A 841 16.27 4.49 55.97
C TYR A 841 17.05 3.17 55.95
N HIS A 842 17.37 2.58 54.79
CA HIS A 842 18.20 1.38 54.73
C HIS A 842 19.62 1.65 55.24
N ALA A 843 20.17 2.83 54.94
CA ALA A 843 21.46 3.26 55.46
C ALA A 843 21.41 3.44 56.99
N LYS A 844 20.32 4.00 57.52
CA LYS A 844 20.09 4.12 58.98
C LYS A 844 19.97 2.75 59.65
N THR A 845 19.22 1.82 59.07
CA THR A 845 19.09 0.45 59.61
C THR A 845 20.44 -0.22 59.76
N LEU A 846 21.30 -0.12 58.74
CA LEU A 846 22.65 -0.67 58.79
C LEU A 846 23.51 0.03 59.86
N LEU A 847 23.44 1.36 59.93
CA LEU A 847 24.17 2.13 60.95
C LEU A 847 23.71 1.77 62.38
N PHE A 848 22.40 1.69 62.62
CA PHE A 848 21.87 1.34 63.94
C PHE A 848 22.27 -0.06 64.37
N PHE A 849 22.31 -1.02 63.44
CA PHE A 849 22.87 -2.34 63.70
C PHE A 849 24.35 -2.28 64.11
N MET A 850 25.16 -1.45 63.44
CA MET A 850 26.56 -1.24 63.81
C MET A 850 26.68 -0.57 65.19
N LEU A 851 25.84 0.42 65.50
CA LEU A 851 25.80 1.10 66.80
C LEU A 851 25.39 0.17 67.94
N GLU A 852 24.40 -0.70 67.71
CA GLU A 852 23.94 -1.72 68.67
C GLU A 852 25.07 -2.73 68.95
N LYS A 853 25.77 -3.19 67.92
CA LYS A 853 26.85 -4.18 68.02
C LYS A 853 28.13 -3.62 68.65
N HIS A 854 28.53 -2.40 68.28
CA HIS A 854 29.81 -1.82 68.68
C HIS A 854 29.69 -0.85 69.87
N GLY A 855 28.48 -0.42 70.21
CA GLY A 855 28.19 0.54 71.29
C GLY A 855 28.41 1.98 70.85
N MET A 856 27.49 2.89 71.21
CA MET A 856 27.56 4.29 70.75
C MET A 856 28.72 5.09 71.35
N HIS A 857 29.12 4.81 72.60
CA HIS A 857 30.11 5.59 73.34
C HIS A 857 31.48 4.91 73.44
N ASN A 858 31.69 3.80 72.75
CA ASN A 858 32.96 3.05 72.81
C ASN A 858 33.98 3.61 71.81
N ALA A 859 34.67 4.69 72.18
CA ALA A 859 35.58 5.42 71.29
C ALA A 859 36.62 4.50 70.61
N SER A 860 37.21 3.54 71.33
CA SER A 860 38.24 2.64 70.81
C SER A 860 37.76 1.59 69.79
N LYS A 861 36.44 1.40 69.64
CA LYS A 861 35.85 0.57 68.58
C LYS A 861 35.50 1.37 67.31
N TRP A 862 35.42 2.69 67.44
CA TRP A 862 35.06 3.60 66.35
C TRP A 862 36.28 4.32 65.76
N GLU A 863 37.31 4.54 66.57
CA GLU A 863 38.70 4.71 66.11
C GLU A 863 39.20 3.44 65.42
#